data_AF-A0A4Q6CED2-F1
#
_entry.id   AF-A0A4Q6CED2-F1
#
_cell.length_a   1.000
_cell.length_b   1.000
_cell.length_c   1.000
_cell.angle_alpha   90.00
_cell.angle_beta   90.00
_cell.angle_gamma   90.00
#
_symmetry.space_group_name_H-M   'P 1'
#
loop_
_entity.id
_entity.type
_entity.pdbx_description
1 polymer ?
#
loop_
_entity_poly.entity_id
_entity_poly.type
_entity_poly.pdbx_seq_one_letter_code
_entity_poly.pdbx_strand_id
1 'polypeptide(L)'
;PLAAEDYFARLGQRLAKLLDETTVDGFCHRVDLRLRPFGNAGRVALSFAGMDQYFQREGRDWERYAWLKARAVAGDIHAGEQWLQTLRPFVYRRYLDFTALDGLREMKAAIAAEVARREMADDIKRGPGGIREIEFLAQALQLIHGGRDAALRERRLLPALRALVESRRITEENGAALTHAYRFLRKLENRLQMLRDAQTHALPQDPLERARIAHGLDHADWPALEQALQVQRTRVAGEFGELLAPRGGEAAPGALAGYWRALAAAGEVDQAGLLAAAGFADAAGADAALRDFANSSGVLGLSDTARARLDRVLPALLEAAARSSQPDPALRRLLLLLRAILRRTSYLALLDEQPSALHRLVDVLARSALLGERLALYPLLLDELLDTRVGGPIPGREGMREECEQALREEDPEAALRLLNEKRLALGFRIALATLDQRQPASEGARQLACLAEEVVRVVLGMATAEVTHAHGAVAGGSFAVIGYGSLGGEELGFGSDLDLVFLFDADPATVSDGRRPLEAGRWYARLAQKLVALLGAETGAGRLYDVDVRLRPDGAKGLLVSSLASYREYQRERAWTWEHQALVRARGIAGDAALLAEFESIRNQILGQRRDPRELAAEVGGMRAKMRAELDRSDAARFDLKQGAGGLVDLEFLLQYLVLRHSAAHPGLAWPRNSQALVEALRAAAILDEAQARGLQQAHAGFVAEGLACTLDRRPRLLARGAQLDADRELVARAVAAFGLRFEQAGAALSG
;
A
#
# COMPACT_ATOMS: atom_id res chain seq x y z
N PRO A 1 -47.97 -27.97 -6.77
CA PRO A 1 -46.61 -27.55 -6.33
C PRO A 1 -46.56 -26.04 -6.10
N LEU A 2 -46.06 -25.58 -4.96
CA LEU A 2 -45.81 -24.15 -4.71
C LEU A 2 -44.50 -23.72 -5.38
N ALA A 3 -44.42 -22.48 -5.84
CA ALA A 3 -43.13 -21.88 -6.19
C ALA A 3 -42.23 -21.86 -4.95
N ALA A 4 -40.92 -22.01 -5.14
CA ALA A 4 -39.96 -22.10 -4.04
C ALA A 4 -40.06 -20.89 -3.08
N GLU A 5 -40.21 -19.69 -3.63
CA GLU A 5 -40.37 -18.46 -2.84
C GLU A 5 -41.59 -18.50 -1.91
N ASP A 6 -42.75 -18.92 -2.43
CA ASP A 6 -43.99 -19.03 -1.64
C ASP A 6 -43.90 -20.14 -0.60
N TYR A 7 -43.24 -21.25 -0.95
CA TYR A 7 -43.00 -22.36 -0.04
C TYR A 7 -42.16 -21.91 1.16
N PHE A 8 -41.00 -21.27 0.92
CA PHE A 8 -40.11 -20.84 1.99
C PHE A 8 -40.67 -19.67 2.80
N ALA A 9 -41.46 -18.78 2.20
CA ALA A 9 -42.17 -17.74 2.94
C ALA A 9 -43.17 -18.34 3.94
N ARG A 10 -43.97 -19.32 3.51
CA ARG A 10 -44.92 -20.03 4.39
C ARG A 10 -44.22 -20.85 5.46
N LEU A 11 -43.11 -21.50 5.11
CA LEU A 11 -42.29 -22.26 6.07
C LEU A 11 -41.75 -21.33 7.15
N GLY A 12 -41.18 -20.19 6.78
CA GLY A 12 -40.65 -19.20 7.73
C GLY A 12 -41.74 -18.63 8.65
N GLN A 13 -42.92 -18.31 8.11
CA GLN A 13 -44.07 -17.86 8.91
C GLN A 13 -44.53 -18.92 9.91
N ARG A 14 -44.61 -20.19 9.47
CA ARG A 14 -45.02 -21.29 10.34
C ARG A 14 -43.98 -21.57 11.41
N LEU A 15 -42.69 -21.48 11.09
CA LEU A 15 -41.61 -21.61 12.06
C LEU A 15 -41.67 -20.51 13.12
N ALA A 16 -41.84 -19.24 12.70
CA ALA A 16 -41.99 -18.12 13.62
C ALA A 16 -43.19 -18.32 14.55
N LYS A 17 -44.34 -18.75 13.98
CA LYS A 17 -45.54 -19.05 14.75
C LYS A 17 -45.29 -20.16 15.78
N LEU A 18 -44.68 -21.27 15.39
CA LEU A 18 -44.42 -22.41 16.30
C LEU A 18 -43.51 -22.04 17.48
N LEU A 19 -42.62 -21.07 17.31
CA LEU A 19 -41.71 -20.63 18.37
C LEU A 19 -42.36 -19.62 19.33
N ASP A 20 -43.18 -18.72 18.80
CA ASP A 20 -43.72 -17.54 19.51
C ASP A 20 -45.14 -17.75 20.07
N GLU A 21 -45.93 -18.67 19.49
CA GLU A 21 -47.30 -18.93 19.90
C GLU A 21 -47.35 -19.45 21.35
N THR A 22 -48.11 -18.76 22.19
CA THR A 22 -48.32 -19.16 23.59
C THR A 22 -49.40 -20.24 23.65
N THR A 23 -49.02 -21.43 24.10
CA THR A 23 -49.88 -22.58 24.36
C THR A 23 -50.11 -22.75 25.87
N VAL A 24 -50.77 -23.85 26.26
CA VAL A 24 -50.90 -24.24 27.68
C VAL A 24 -49.56 -24.50 28.35
N ASP A 25 -48.51 -24.81 27.56
CA ASP A 25 -47.14 -25.06 28.03
C ASP A 25 -46.27 -23.79 28.00
N GLY A 26 -46.86 -22.63 27.69
CA GLY A 26 -46.13 -21.37 27.48
C GLY A 26 -45.71 -21.19 26.01
N PHE A 27 -44.56 -20.57 25.77
CA PHE A 27 -44.00 -20.37 24.43
C PHE A 27 -42.53 -20.79 24.43
N CYS A 28 -41.96 -21.11 23.27
CA CYS A 28 -40.53 -21.48 23.20
C CYS A 28 -39.65 -20.23 23.25
N HIS A 29 -39.74 -19.37 22.23
CA HIS A 29 -38.95 -18.17 22.10
C HIS A 29 -39.69 -17.09 21.33
N ARG A 30 -39.58 -15.84 21.78
CA ARG A 30 -40.12 -14.71 21.03
C ARG A 30 -39.36 -14.50 19.72
N VAL A 31 -40.08 -14.35 18.61
CA VAL A 31 -39.46 -14.20 17.27
C VAL A 31 -39.71 -12.80 16.70
N ASP A 32 -38.62 -12.08 16.41
CA ASP A 32 -38.66 -10.78 15.72
C ASP A 32 -38.05 -10.89 14.33
N LEU A 33 -38.88 -10.71 13.30
CA LEU A 33 -38.47 -10.79 11.89
C LEU A 33 -38.10 -9.42 11.29
N ARG A 34 -38.10 -8.32 12.06
CA ARG A 34 -38.00 -6.95 11.53
C ARG A 34 -36.64 -6.57 10.96
N LEU A 35 -35.58 -7.30 11.31
CA LEU A 35 -34.22 -7.06 10.81
C LEU A 35 -33.96 -7.65 9.40
N ARG A 36 -34.98 -8.25 8.77
CA ARG A 36 -34.89 -8.74 7.39
C ARG A 36 -34.87 -7.59 6.37
N PRO A 37 -34.33 -7.80 5.16
CA PRO A 37 -34.39 -6.81 4.08
C PRO A 37 -35.81 -6.28 3.86
N PHE A 38 -35.95 -4.96 3.65
CA PHE A 38 -37.22 -4.24 3.55
C PHE A 38 -38.11 -4.27 4.82
N GLY A 39 -37.58 -4.75 5.96
CA GLY A 39 -38.27 -4.76 7.24
C GLY A 39 -39.63 -5.44 7.20
N ASN A 40 -40.65 -4.79 7.78
CA ASN A 40 -42.01 -5.34 7.83
C ASN A 40 -42.67 -5.54 6.45
N ALA A 41 -42.31 -4.71 5.46
CA ALA A 41 -42.82 -4.82 4.10
C ALA A 41 -42.11 -5.92 3.29
N GLY A 42 -40.96 -6.39 3.78
CA GLY A 42 -40.17 -7.42 3.15
C GLY A 42 -40.75 -8.82 3.31
N ARG A 43 -40.44 -9.67 2.32
CA ARG A 43 -40.75 -11.10 2.37
C ARG A 43 -40.03 -11.77 3.54
N VAL A 44 -40.67 -12.79 4.12
CA VAL A 44 -40.12 -13.54 5.25
C VAL A 44 -38.93 -14.40 4.84
N ALA A 45 -38.87 -14.82 3.58
CA ALA A 45 -37.74 -15.55 3.00
C ALA A 45 -37.31 -14.89 1.68
N LEU A 46 -36.00 -14.84 1.44
CA LEU A 46 -35.36 -14.34 0.22
C LEU A 46 -34.37 -15.39 -0.28
N SER A 47 -34.17 -15.47 -1.59
CA SER A 47 -33.07 -16.24 -2.17
C SER A 47 -31.74 -15.54 -1.91
N PHE A 48 -30.63 -16.28 -1.94
CA PHE A 48 -29.29 -15.68 -1.81
C PHE A 48 -29.04 -14.59 -2.86
N ALA A 49 -29.41 -14.83 -4.12
CA ALA A 49 -29.31 -13.83 -5.18
C ALA A 49 -30.13 -12.56 -4.87
N GLY A 50 -31.33 -12.72 -4.30
CA GLY A 50 -32.15 -11.58 -3.86
C GLY A 50 -31.53 -10.81 -2.70
N MET A 51 -30.90 -11.50 -1.75
CA MET A 51 -30.17 -10.86 -0.65
C MET A 51 -28.94 -10.12 -1.15
N ASP A 52 -28.16 -10.71 -2.07
CA ASP A 52 -26.98 -10.08 -2.67
C ASP A 52 -27.37 -8.79 -3.41
N GLN A 53 -28.44 -8.84 -4.22
CA GLN A 53 -28.93 -7.67 -4.94
C GLN A 53 -29.38 -6.55 -3.99
N TYR A 54 -30.02 -6.91 -2.87
CA TYR A 54 -30.42 -5.93 -1.86
C TYR A 54 -29.22 -5.23 -1.24
N PHE A 55 -28.24 -5.99 -0.71
CA PHE A 55 -27.10 -5.38 -0.02
C PHE A 55 -26.18 -4.61 -0.97
N GLN A 56 -26.14 -4.96 -2.25
CA GLN A 56 -25.40 -4.21 -3.26
C GLN A 56 -26.05 -2.85 -3.59
N ARG A 57 -27.39 -2.75 -3.55
CA ARG A 57 -28.11 -1.57 -4.05
C ARG A 57 -28.68 -0.69 -2.94
N GLU A 58 -29.25 -1.29 -1.92
CA GLU A 58 -30.08 -0.64 -0.89
C GLU A 58 -29.47 -0.73 0.52
N GLY A 59 -28.43 -1.55 0.69
CA GLY A 59 -27.84 -1.86 1.99
C GLY A 59 -27.31 -0.62 2.72
N ARG A 60 -27.82 -0.39 3.93
CA ARG A 60 -27.51 0.79 4.75
C ARG A 60 -26.41 0.51 5.78
N ASP A 61 -25.78 1.57 6.29
CA ASP A 61 -24.66 1.44 7.23
C ASP A 61 -25.05 0.79 8.56
N TRP A 62 -26.25 1.06 9.08
CA TRP A 62 -26.76 0.39 10.28
C TRP A 62 -27.03 -1.11 10.05
N GLU A 63 -27.29 -1.55 8.82
CA GLU A 63 -27.49 -2.97 8.53
C GLU A 63 -26.16 -3.72 8.64
N ARG A 64 -25.03 -3.09 8.30
CA ARG A 64 -23.69 -3.69 8.53
C ARG A 64 -23.50 -4.03 10.01
N TYR A 65 -23.92 -3.11 10.89
CA TYR A 65 -23.89 -3.31 12.33
C TYR A 65 -24.73 -4.52 12.76
N ALA A 66 -25.96 -4.65 12.24
CA ALA A 66 -26.82 -5.79 12.54
C ALA A 66 -26.23 -7.13 12.03
N TRP A 67 -25.71 -7.13 10.80
CA TRP A 67 -25.21 -8.33 10.12
C TRP A 67 -23.85 -8.82 10.62
N LEU A 68 -23.13 -8.02 11.40
CA LEU A 68 -21.90 -8.43 12.10
C LEU A 68 -22.14 -9.68 12.98
N LYS A 69 -23.32 -9.78 13.59
CA LYS A 69 -23.70 -10.88 14.50
C LYS A 69 -24.39 -12.06 13.80
N ALA A 70 -24.66 -11.97 12.49
CA ALA A 70 -25.43 -12.98 11.77
C ALA A 70 -24.73 -14.35 11.75
N ARG A 71 -25.50 -15.42 11.99
CA ARG A 71 -25.05 -16.82 11.91
C ARG A 71 -26.20 -17.72 11.47
N ALA A 72 -25.91 -18.79 10.74
CA ALA A 72 -26.91 -19.81 10.45
C ALA A 72 -27.16 -20.68 11.69
N VAL A 73 -28.44 -20.95 12.01
CA VAL A 73 -28.83 -21.67 13.24
C VAL A 73 -29.69 -22.91 13.01
N ALA A 74 -30.34 -23.02 11.86
CA ALA A 74 -31.20 -24.14 11.49
C ALA A 74 -31.29 -24.27 9.96
N GLY A 75 -31.72 -25.43 9.48
CA GLY A 75 -31.76 -25.74 8.05
C GLY A 75 -30.39 -26.11 7.50
N ASP A 76 -30.09 -25.71 6.26
CA ASP A 76 -28.77 -25.90 5.66
C ASP A 76 -27.78 -24.85 6.19
N ILE A 77 -27.16 -25.20 7.32
CA ILE A 77 -26.18 -24.34 8.01
C ILE A 77 -24.95 -24.11 7.12
N HIS A 78 -24.54 -25.11 6.34
CA HIS A 78 -23.35 -24.99 5.50
C HIS A 78 -23.55 -23.95 4.40
N ALA A 79 -24.66 -24.03 3.66
CA ALA A 79 -25.00 -23.07 2.63
C ALA A 79 -25.18 -21.64 3.19
N GLY A 80 -25.84 -21.51 4.36
CA GLY A 80 -26.01 -20.22 5.02
C GLY A 80 -24.69 -19.59 5.45
N GLU A 81 -23.77 -20.38 6.02
CA GLU A 81 -22.43 -19.89 6.41
C GLU A 81 -21.56 -19.55 5.19
N GLN A 82 -21.66 -20.32 4.09
CA GLN A 82 -20.99 -19.97 2.83
C GLN A 82 -21.48 -18.63 2.28
N TRP A 83 -22.79 -18.37 2.27
CA TRP A 83 -23.32 -17.09 1.84
C TRP A 83 -22.90 -15.94 2.79
N LEU A 84 -22.84 -16.18 4.10
CA LEU A 84 -22.29 -15.17 5.03
C LEU A 84 -20.81 -14.84 4.74
N GLN A 85 -20.03 -15.76 4.14
CA GLN A 85 -18.69 -15.45 3.66
C GLN A 85 -18.72 -14.48 2.47
N THR A 86 -19.65 -14.68 1.53
CA THR A 86 -19.78 -13.79 0.35
C THR A 86 -20.29 -12.40 0.74
N LEU A 87 -21.04 -12.27 1.84
CA LEU A 87 -21.51 -10.99 2.38
C LEU A 87 -20.41 -10.19 3.12
N ARG A 88 -19.27 -10.80 3.45
CA ARG A 88 -18.19 -10.13 4.21
C ARG A 88 -17.75 -8.78 3.65
N PRO A 89 -17.63 -8.55 2.33
CA PRO A 89 -17.27 -7.23 1.78
C PRO A 89 -18.30 -6.14 2.05
N PHE A 90 -19.57 -6.50 2.24
CA PHE A 90 -20.62 -5.57 2.65
C PHE A 90 -20.47 -5.18 4.13
N VAL A 91 -20.22 -6.16 5.02
CA VAL A 91 -20.07 -5.91 6.46
C VAL A 91 -18.72 -5.25 6.79
N TYR A 92 -17.62 -5.79 6.25
CA TYR A 92 -16.24 -5.41 6.56
C TYR A 92 -15.54 -4.85 5.31
N ARG A 93 -15.54 -3.52 5.16
CA ARG A 93 -14.91 -2.85 4.00
C ARG A 93 -13.38 -2.89 4.08
N ARG A 94 -12.74 -3.33 2.99
CA ARG A 94 -11.27 -3.44 2.88
C ARG A 94 -10.56 -2.07 2.96
N TYR A 95 -11.19 -1.05 2.39
CA TYR A 95 -10.76 0.34 2.48
C TYR A 95 -11.49 1.02 3.64
N LEU A 96 -10.78 1.86 4.39
CA LEU A 96 -11.39 2.65 5.45
C LEU A 96 -12.34 3.64 4.77
N ASP A 97 -13.63 3.35 4.84
CA ASP A 97 -14.63 4.25 4.31
C ASP A 97 -15.02 5.23 5.40
N PHE A 98 -14.42 6.41 5.34
CA PHE A 98 -14.74 7.48 6.28
C PHE A 98 -16.18 8.01 6.13
N THR A 99 -16.93 7.63 5.08
CA THR A 99 -18.39 7.85 5.06
C THR A 99 -19.13 6.86 5.96
N ALA A 100 -18.64 5.62 6.11
CA ALA A 100 -19.22 4.68 7.08
C ALA A 100 -19.00 5.14 8.53
N LEU A 101 -17.96 5.94 8.80
CA LEU A 101 -17.78 6.60 10.10
C LEU A 101 -18.88 7.62 10.40
N ASP A 102 -19.44 8.30 9.38
CA ASP A 102 -20.57 9.20 9.58
C ASP A 102 -21.82 8.43 9.99
N GLY A 103 -22.12 7.32 9.31
CA GLY A 103 -23.18 6.41 9.73
C GLY A 103 -23.01 5.95 11.18
N LEU A 104 -21.78 5.59 11.58
CA LEU A 104 -21.48 5.25 12.98
C LEU A 104 -21.67 6.46 13.93
N ARG A 105 -21.31 7.68 13.53
CA ARG A 105 -21.53 8.88 14.35
C ARG A 105 -22.99 9.23 14.50
N GLU A 106 -23.78 9.14 13.43
CA GLU A 106 -25.22 9.32 13.48
C GLU A 106 -25.85 8.30 14.43
N MET A 107 -25.42 7.04 14.35
CA MET A 107 -25.85 6.00 15.30
C MET A 107 -25.42 6.32 16.74
N LYS A 108 -24.17 6.74 16.96
CA LYS A 108 -23.68 7.16 18.28
C LYS A 108 -24.50 8.32 18.83
N ALA A 109 -24.74 9.35 18.02
CA ALA A 109 -25.51 10.54 18.38
C ALA A 109 -26.97 10.18 18.71
N ALA A 110 -27.59 9.29 17.93
CA ALA A 110 -28.93 8.78 18.22
C ALA A 110 -28.98 8.01 19.55
N ILE A 111 -27.99 7.16 19.83
CA ILE A 111 -27.86 6.46 21.12
C ILE A 111 -27.71 7.47 22.26
N ALA A 112 -26.81 8.44 22.13
CA ALA A 112 -26.57 9.47 23.14
C ALA A 112 -27.80 10.35 23.40
N ALA A 113 -28.53 10.74 22.35
CA ALA A 113 -29.76 11.53 22.44
C ALA A 113 -30.90 10.75 23.11
N GLU A 114 -30.98 9.43 22.89
CA GLU A 114 -31.94 8.57 23.59
C GLU A 114 -31.57 8.41 25.07
N VAL A 115 -30.28 8.21 25.37
CA VAL A 115 -29.74 8.11 26.74
C VAL A 115 -30.01 9.37 27.55
N ALA A 116 -29.96 10.56 26.93
CA ALA A 116 -30.21 11.84 27.58
C ALA A 116 -31.65 12.03 28.09
N ARG A 117 -32.60 11.17 27.68
CA ARG A 117 -33.98 11.19 28.18
C ARG A 117 -34.02 10.64 29.61
N ARG A 118 -34.61 11.40 30.55
CA ARG A 118 -34.66 11.06 31.98
C ARG A 118 -35.21 9.65 32.28
N GLU A 119 -36.11 9.15 31.45
CA GLU A 119 -36.75 7.83 31.59
C GLU A 119 -35.79 6.64 31.36
N MET A 120 -34.58 6.87 30.83
CA MET A 120 -33.61 5.82 30.51
C MET A 120 -32.55 5.58 31.59
N ALA A 121 -32.49 6.40 32.65
CA ALA A 121 -31.48 6.27 33.70
C ALA A 121 -31.55 4.89 34.41
N ASP A 122 -32.75 4.37 34.59
CA ASP A 122 -32.99 3.08 35.25
C ASP A 122 -32.95 1.89 34.27
N ASP A 123 -32.66 2.09 32.99
CA ASP A 123 -32.50 1.00 32.01
C ASP A 123 -31.04 0.57 31.91
N ILE A 124 -30.71 -0.67 32.30
CA ILE A 124 -29.32 -1.16 32.31
C ILE A 124 -28.77 -1.49 30.90
N LYS A 125 -29.63 -1.54 29.88
CA LYS A 125 -29.23 -1.82 28.51
C LYS A 125 -29.10 -0.52 27.71
N ARG A 126 -30.07 0.36 27.81
CA ARG A 126 -30.20 1.59 27.00
C ARG A 126 -29.80 2.86 27.74
N GLY A 127 -29.70 2.82 29.08
CA GLY A 127 -29.25 3.96 29.88
C GLY A 127 -27.75 4.22 29.77
N PRO A 128 -27.26 5.30 30.42
CA PRO A 128 -25.85 5.69 30.37
C PRO A 128 -24.94 4.57 30.86
N GLY A 129 -23.89 4.24 30.09
CA GLY A 129 -22.97 3.17 30.45
C GLY A 129 -23.56 1.76 30.39
N GLY A 130 -24.67 1.60 29.68
CA GLY A 130 -25.41 0.33 29.57
C GLY A 130 -24.79 -0.67 28.59
N ILE A 131 -25.39 -1.85 28.52
CA ILE A 131 -24.93 -2.96 27.65
C ILE A 131 -24.80 -2.51 26.18
N ARG A 132 -25.75 -1.69 25.70
CA ARG A 132 -25.77 -1.22 24.30
C ARG A 132 -24.55 -0.39 23.95
N GLU A 133 -24.04 0.43 24.86
CA GLU A 133 -22.85 1.27 24.61
C GLU A 133 -21.59 0.40 24.48
N ILE A 134 -21.44 -0.65 25.29
CA ILE A 134 -20.33 -1.63 25.16
C ILE A 134 -20.42 -2.36 23.82
N GLU A 135 -21.62 -2.85 23.47
CA GLU A 135 -21.85 -3.54 22.21
C GLU A 135 -21.56 -2.65 21.01
N PHE A 136 -21.97 -1.38 21.10
CA PHE A 136 -21.73 -0.39 20.07
C PHE A 136 -20.23 -0.10 19.92
N LEU A 137 -19.52 0.10 21.03
CA LEU A 137 -18.09 0.38 21.03
C LEU A 137 -17.29 -0.72 20.34
N ALA A 138 -17.52 -1.98 20.73
CA ALA A 138 -16.82 -3.10 20.12
C ALA A 138 -17.15 -3.22 18.63
N GLN A 139 -18.43 -3.19 18.26
CA GLN A 139 -18.86 -3.37 16.87
C GLN A 139 -18.45 -2.21 15.97
N ALA A 140 -18.47 -0.97 16.46
CA ALA A 140 -17.96 0.18 15.72
C ALA A 140 -16.49 -0.04 15.35
N LEU A 141 -15.65 -0.44 16.32
CA LEU A 141 -14.23 -0.74 16.05
C LEU A 141 -14.05 -1.93 15.11
N GLN A 142 -14.89 -2.97 15.21
CA GLN A 142 -14.89 -4.09 14.27
C GLN A 142 -15.28 -3.68 12.84
N LEU A 143 -16.25 -2.78 12.67
CA LEU A 143 -16.62 -2.27 11.35
C LEU A 143 -15.51 -1.40 10.75
N ILE A 144 -14.82 -0.60 11.58
CA ILE A 144 -13.72 0.27 11.14
C ILE A 144 -12.48 -0.54 10.72
N HIS A 145 -12.17 -1.63 11.45
CA HIS A 145 -10.89 -2.33 11.30
C HIS A 145 -11.00 -3.76 10.74
N GLY A 146 -12.16 -4.41 10.85
CA GLY A 146 -12.37 -5.82 10.50
C GLY A 146 -12.24 -6.12 9.00
N GLY A 147 -12.29 -5.11 8.12
CA GLY A 147 -11.98 -5.31 6.71
C GLY A 147 -10.53 -5.69 6.45
N ARG A 148 -9.61 -5.17 7.27
CA ARG A 148 -8.16 -5.37 7.16
C ARG A 148 -7.65 -6.43 8.14
N ASP A 149 -8.30 -6.55 9.28
CA ASP A 149 -7.94 -7.50 10.32
C ASP A 149 -9.01 -8.60 10.43
N ALA A 150 -8.65 -9.81 9.99
CA ALA A 150 -9.56 -10.95 10.04
C ALA A 150 -9.88 -11.40 11.47
N ALA A 151 -9.01 -11.15 12.44
CA ALA A 151 -9.23 -11.51 13.84
C ALA A 151 -10.36 -10.68 14.47
N LEU A 152 -10.62 -9.47 13.95
CA LEU A 152 -11.71 -8.61 14.39
C LEU A 152 -13.08 -9.01 13.83
N ARG A 153 -13.18 -10.05 12.97
CA ARG A 153 -14.44 -10.51 12.38
C ARG A 153 -15.23 -11.47 13.28
N GLU A 154 -14.94 -11.43 14.58
CA GLU A 154 -15.60 -12.23 15.61
C GLU A 154 -17.06 -11.81 15.83
N ARG A 155 -17.98 -12.77 15.88
CA ARG A 155 -19.41 -12.49 16.10
C ARG A 155 -19.76 -12.26 17.57
N ARG A 156 -18.92 -12.77 18.48
CA ARG A 156 -19.16 -12.77 19.94
C ARG A 156 -18.41 -11.60 20.58
N LEU A 157 -19.08 -10.86 21.47
CA LEU A 157 -18.53 -9.64 22.06
C LEU A 157 -17.22 -9.86 22.84
N LEU A 158 -17.15 -10.88 23.71
CA LEU A 158 -15.95 -11.10 24.53
C LEU A 158 -14.72 -11.50 23.70
N PRO A 159 -14.79 -12.44 22.74
CA PRO A 159 -13.73 -12.66 21.76
C PRO A 159 -13.37 -11.41 20.96
N ALA A 160 -14.36 -10.62 20.52
CA ALA A 160 -14.11 -9.37 19.80
C ALA A 160 -13.32 -8.34 20.65
N LEU A 161 -13.68 -8.16 21.92
CA LEU A 161 -12.93 -7.29 22.84
C LEU A 161 -11.48 -7.77 23.04
N ARG A 162 -11.27 -9.08 23.14
CA ARG A 162 -9.92 -9.66 23.21
C ARG A 162 -9.12 -9.35 21.94
N ALA A 163 -9.71 -9.58 20.76
CA ALA A 163 -9.07 -9.28 19.48
C ALA A 163 -8.77 -7.77 19.33
N LEU A 164 -9.62 -6.90 19.88
CA LEU A 164 -9.37 -5.45 19.92
C LEU A 164 -8.17 -5.05 20.81
N VAL A 165 -7.94 -5.77 21.91
CA VAL A 165 -6.75 -5.59 22.75
C VAL A 165 -5.50 -6.13 22.07
N GLU A 166 -5.56 -7.35 21.53
CA GLU A 166 -4.45 -8.00 20.82
C GLU A 166 -3.98 -7.18 19.60
N SER A 167 -4.92 -6.54 18.89
CA SER A 167 -4.65 -5.62 17.78
C SER A 167 -4.31 -4.18 18.20
N ARG A 168 -4.16 -3.92 19.51
CA ARG A 168 -3.83 -2.62 20.12
C ARG A 168 -4.78 -1.49 19.73
N ARG A 169 -6.06 -1.80 19.51
CA ARG A 169 -7.12 -0.81 19.25
C ARG A 169 -7.74 -0.26 20.53
N ILE A 170 -7.68 -1.05 21.59
CA ILE A 170 -8.05 -0.69 22.96
C ILE A 170 -6.88 -1.08 23.87
N THR A 171 -6.61 -0.30 24.92
CA THR A 171 -5.61 -0.67 25.93
C THR A 171 -6.02 -1.94 26.68
N GLU A 172 -5.05 -2.67 27.23
CA GLU A 172 -5.34 -3.86 28.04
C GLU A 172 -6.22 -3.51 29.25
N GLU A 173 -5.97 -2.36 29.87
CA GLU A 173 -6.77 -1.81 30.97
C GLU A 173 -8.23 -1.59 30.57
N ASN A 174 -8.48 -0.84 29.48
CA ASN A 174 -9.84 -0.52 29.04
C ASN A 174 -10.56 -1.80 28.57
N GLY A 175 -9.86 -2.72 27.90
CA GLY A 175 -10.41 -4.01 27.50
C GLY A 175 -10.83 -4.89 28.68
N ALA A 176 -10.01 -4.93 29.75
CA ALA A 176 -10.35 -5.62 30.99
C ALA A 176 -11.55 -4.98 31.69
N ALA A 177 -11.57 -3.63 31.75
CA ALA A 177 -12.67 -2.87 32.35
C ALA A 177 -14.01 -3.10 31.63
N LEU A 178 -14.03 -3.00 30.29
CA LEU A 178 -15.22 -3.27 29.47
C LEU A 178 -15.70 -4.73 29.60
N THR A 179 -14.77 -5.69 29.66
CA THR A 179 -15.09 -7.10 29.87
C THR A 179 -15.76 -7.33 31.23
N HIS A 180 -15.24 -6.70 32.28
CA HIS A 180 -15.81 -6.78 33.61
C HIS A 180 -17.21 -6.13 33.67
N ALA A 181 -17.34 -4.91 33.15
CA ALA A 181 -18.61 -4.18 33.08
C ALA A 181 -19.69 -4.96 32.30
N TYR A 182 -19.34 -5.53 31.15
CA TYR A 182 -20.26 -6.36 30.36
C TYR A 182 -20.78 -7.57 31.14
N ARG A 183 -19.87 -8.31 31.80
CA ARG A 183 -20.26 -9.48 32.62
C ARG A 183 -21.14 -9.08 33.80
N PHE A 184 -20.84 -7.97 34.46
CA PHE A 184 -21.64 -7.43 35.56
C PHE A 184 -23.05 -7.07 35.08
N LEU A 185 -23.17 -6.26 34.03
CA LEU A 185 -24.45 -5.81 33.48
C LEU A 185 -25.29 -6.98 32.96
N ARG A 186 -24.67 -7.97 32.29
CA ARG A 186 -25.36 -9.19 31.85
C ARG A 186 -25.86 -10.04 33.01
N LYS A 187 -25.10 -10.16 34.11
CA LYS A 187 -25.58 -10.87 35.31
C LYS A 187 -26.79 -10.17 35.92
N LEU A 188 -26.72 -8.85 36.05
CA LEU A 188 -27.83 -8.04 36.57
C LEU A 188 -29.07 -8.14 35.66
N GLU A 189 -28.89 -8.02 34.34
CA GLU A 189 -29.96 -8.19 33.34
C GLU A 189 -30.62 -9.56 33.45
N ASN A 190 -29.82 -10.62 33.44
CA ASN A 190 -30.35 -11.97 33.55
C ASN A 190 -31.16 -12.11 34.85
N ARG A 191 -30.69 -11.54 35.97
CA ARG A 191 -31.36 -11.66 37.26
C ARG A 191 -32.65 -10.83 37.33
N LEU A 192 -32.69 -9.66 36.68
CA LEU A 192 -33.92 -8.87 36.47
C LEU A 192 -34.97 -9.64 35.66
N GLN A 193 -34.55 -10.30 34.57
CA GLN A 193 -35.46 -11.04 33.70
C GLN A 193 -35.99 -12.32 34.36
N MET A 194 -35.13 -13.04 35.10
CA MET A 194 -35.48 -14.26 35.84
C MET A 194 -36.54 -14.02 36.94
N LEU A 195 -36.69 -12.79 37.44
CA LEU A 195 -37.63 -12.48 38.52
C LEU A 195 -39.09 -12.72 38.11
N ARG A 196 -39.43 -12.43 36.85
CA ARG A 196 -40.80 -12.51 36.33
C ARG A 196 -40.88 -13.21 34.96
N ASP A 197 -39.80 -13.89 34.55
CA ASP A 197 -39.63 -14.43 33.20
C ASP A 197 -40.02 -13.42 32.10
N ALA A 198 -39.55 -12.18 32.27
CA ALA A 198 -39.97 -11.05 31.46
C ALA A 198 -38.78 -10.39 30.79
N GLN A 199 -38.95 -9.96 29.53
CA GLN A 199 -37.96 -9.18 28.80
C GLN A 199 -37.91 -7.73 29.33
N THR A 200 -37.32 -7.54 30.51
CA THR A 200 -37.13 -6.24 31.14
C THR A 200 -35.64 -5.88 31.22
N HIS A 201 -35.38 -4.58 31.12
CA HIS A 201 -34.07 -3.95 31.35
C HIS A 201 -34.15 -2.84 32.40
N ALA A 202 -35.34 -2.56 32.93
CA ALA A 202 -35.55 -1.51 33.93
C ALA A 202 -35.25 -2.06 35.33
N LEU A 203 -34.54 -1.28 36.15
CA LEU A 203 -34.38 -1.55 37.57
C LEU A 203 -35.76 -1.49 38.27
N PRO A 204 -36.08 -2.43 39.18
CA PRO A 204 -37.37 -2.42 39.86
C PRO A 204 -37.47 -1.22 40.80
N GLN A 205 -38.71 -0.75 41.01
CA GLN A 205 -39.01 0.27 42.02
C GLN A 205 -39.48 -0.36 43.34
N ASP A 206 -39.95 -1.61 43.30
CA ASP A 206 -40.42 -2.33 44.48
C ASP A 206 -39.24 -2.69 45.43
N PRO A 207 -39.31 -2.32 46.73
CA PRO A 207 -38.23 -2.57 47.68
C PRO A 207 -37.89 -4.05 47.88
N LEU A 208 -38.88 -4.95 47.82
CA LEU A 208 -38.66 -6.39 47.99
C LEU A 208 -37.95 -6.98 46.78
N GLU A 209 -38.32 -6.55 45.57
CA GLU A 209 -37.62 -6.93 44.34
C GLU A 209 -36.16 -6.46 44.33
N ARG A 210 -35.92 -5.22 44.77
CA ARG A 210 -34.57 -4.67 44.95
C ARG A 210 -33.71 -5.51 45.90
N ALA A 211 -34.25 -5.85 47.07
CA ALA A 211 -33.54 -6.69 48.05
C ALA A 211 -33.23 -8.09 47.50
N ARG A 212 -34.19 -8.72 46.79
CA ARG A 212 -34.00 -10.04 46.16
C ARG A 212 -32.88 -10.02 45.12
N ILE A 213 -32.82 -8.97 44.30
CA ILE A 213 -31.79 -8.84 43.26
C ILE A 213 -30.41 -8.60 43.90
N ALA A 214 -30.33 -7.70 44.88
CA ALA A 214 -29.08 -7.42 45.58
C ALA A 214 -28.49 -8.68 46.22
N HIS A 215 -29.28 -9.40 47.03
CA HIS A 215 -28.84 -10.64 47.64
C HIS A 215 -28.56 -11.74 46.61
N GLY A 216 -29.37 -11.85 45.55
CA GLY A 216 -29.16 -12.83 44.47
C GLY A 216 -27.91 -12.58 43.60
N LEU A 217 -27.24 -11.44 43.79
CA LEU A 217 -25.98 -11.06 43.16
C LEU A 217 -24.84 -10.93 44.19
N ASP A 218 -25.03 -11.44 45.41
CA ASP A 218 -24.06 -11.41 46.51
C ASP A 218 -23.68 -10.00 47.00
N HIS A 219 -24.62 -9.05 46.94
CA HIS A 219 -24.49 -7.72 47.54
C HIS A 219 -25.23 -7.63 48.89
N ALA A 220 -24.70 -6.81 49.81
CA ALA A 220 -25.25 -6.64 51.15
C ALA A 220 -26.68 -6.06 51.14
N ASP A 221 -26.92 -5.07 50.29
CA ASP A 221 -28.20 -4.39 50.12
C ASP A 221 -28.30 -3.73 48.72
N TRP A 222 -29.44 -3.10 48.44
CA TRP A 222 -29.65 -2.39 47.18
C TRP A 222 -28.69 -1.21 46.97
N PRO A 223 -28.44 -0.32 47.95
CA PRO A 223 -27.43 0.73 47.81
C PRO A 223 -26.04 0.22 47.41
N ALA A 224 -25.57 -0.90 47.98
CA ALA A 224 -24.29 -1.50 47.61
C ALA A 224 -24.25 -1.99 46.15
N LEU A 225 -25.35 -2.58 45.67
CA LEU A 225 -25.49 -2.97 44.26
C LEU A 225 -25.53 -1.75 43.33
N GLU A 226 -26.26 -0.70 43.71
CA GLU A 226 -26.39 0.53 42.94
C GLU A 226 -25.04 1.26 42.79
N GLN A 227 -24.26 1.33 43.87
CA GLN A 227 -22.90 1.87 43.83
C GLN A 227 -22.00 1.04 42.90
N ALA A 228 -22.05 -0.29 42.98
CA ALA A 228 -21.28 -1.16 42.10
C ALA A 228 -21.69 -1.00 40.62
N LEU A 229 -22.99 -0.87 40.35
CA LEU A 229 -23.53 -0.58 39.02
C LEU A 229 -23.02 0.77 38.49
N GLN A 230 -23.03 1.81 39.32
CA GLN A 230 -22.63 3.15 38.90
C GLN A 230 -21.13 3.22 38.53
N VAL A 231 -20.27 2.45 39.22
CA VAL A 231 -18.86 2.32 38.85
C VAL A 231 -18.71 1.75 37.43
N GLN A 232 -19.47 0.71 37.10
CA GLN A 232 -19.41 0.11 35.76
C GLN A 232 -19.96 1.06 34.70
N ARG A 233 -21.12 1.68 34.96
CA ARG A 233 -21.74 2.63 34.04
C ARG A 233 -20.83 3.83 33.75
N THR A 234 -20.18 4.38 34.77
CA THR A 234 -19.26 5.52 34.61
C THR A 234 -18.08 5.17 33.69
N ARG A 235 -17.50 3.98 33.86
CA ARG A 235 -16.40 3.50 33.01
C ARG A 235 -16.83 3.34 31.55
N VAL A 236 -17.95 2.66 31.32
CA VAL A 236 -18.48 2.45 29.96
C VAL A 236 -18.82 3.78 29.31
N ALA A 237 -19.48 4.69 30.02
CA ALA A 237 -19.85 6.01 29.51
C ALA A 237 -18.62 6.86 29.16
N GLY A 238 -17.53 6.75 29.93
CA GLY A 238 -16.24 7.37 29.62
C GLY A 238 -15.68 6.88 28.29
N GLU A 239 -15.51 5.56 28.14
CA GLU A 239 -15.00 4.95 26.90
C GLU A 239 -15.90 5.23 25.68
N PHE A 240 -17.22 5.16 25.86
CA PHE A 240 -18.18 5.48 24.82
C PHE A 240 -18.15 6.96 24.45
N GLY A 241 -17.90 7.85 25.42
CA GLY A 241 -17.68 9.28 25.20
C GLY A 241 -16.51 9.54 24.26
N GLU A 242 -15.38 8.89 24.50
CA GLU A 242 -14.16 9.03 23.69
C GLU A 242 -14.27 8.41 22.28
N LEU A 243 -15.07 7.35 22.12
CA LEU A 243 -15.27 6.65 20.85
C LEU A 243 -15.76 7.61 19.74
N LEU A 244 -15.02 7.78 18.65
CA LEU A 244 -15.40 8.68 17.54
C LEU A 244 -15.59 10.15 17.94
N ALA A 245 -15.06 10.58 19.10
CA ALA A 245 -15.07 11.98 19.49
C ALA A 245 -14.38 12.83 18.40
N PRO A 246 -14.95 13.98 17.99
CA PRO A 246 -14.31 14.87 17.02
C PRO A 246 -12.94 15.26 17.56
N ARG A 247 -11.86 14.78 16.93
CA ARG A 247 -10.50 15.22 17.23
C ARG A 247 -10.20 16.47 16.43
N GLY A 248 -10.96 17.52 16.72
CA GLY A 248 -10.75 18.86 16.21
C GLY A 248 -11.04 19.81 17.35
N GLY A 249 -9.99 20.33 17.97
CA GLY A 249 -10.15 21.54 18.76
C GLY A 249 -10.75 22.60 17.84
N GLU A 250 -11.73 23.34 18.32
CA GLU A 250 -12.10 24.63 17.75
C GLU A 250 -10.87 25.55 17.86
N ALA A 251 -9.89 25.36 16.96
CA ALA A 251 -8.90 26.38 16.72
C ALA A 251 -9.68 27.58 16.20
N ALA A 252 -9.57 28.71 16.90
CA ALA A 252 -10.11 29.98 16.43
C ALA A 252 -9.75 30.14 14.95
N PRO A 253 -10.70 30.49 14.08
CA PRO A 253 -10.48 30.45 12.64
C PRO A 253 -9.27 31.32 12.28
N GLY A 254 -8.19 30.69 11.81
CA GLY A 254 -7.00 31.36 11.35
C GLY A 254 -7.29 32.29 10.17
N ALA A 255 -6.37 33.20 9.86
CA ALA A 255 -6.50 34.16 8.76
C ALA A 255 -6.87 33.49 7.42
N LEU A 256 -6.37 32.27 7.17
CA LEU A 256 -6.66 31.49 5.96
C LEU A 256 -8.08 30.87 5.93
N ALA A 257 -8.67 30.57 7.10
CA ALA A 257 -10.08 30.19 7.18
C ALA A 257 -11.02 31.39 6.92
N GLY A 258 -10.58 32.60 7.25
CA GLY A 258 -11.24 33.85 6.85
C GLY A 258 -11.14 34.07 5.34
N TYR A 259 -9.95 33.92 4.76
CA TYR A 259 -9.70 33.99 3.32
C TYR A 259 -10.60 33.02 2.52
N TRP A 260 -10.67 31.73 2.89
CA TRP A 260 -11.47 30.74 2.16
C TRP A 260 -12.98 31.08 2.18
N ARG A 261 -13.50 31.59 3.29
CA ARG A 261 -14.89 32.06 3.38
C ARG A 261 -15.13 33.31 2.54
N ALA A 262 -14.19 34.25 2.56
CA ALA A 262 -14.25 35.47 1.75
C ALA A 262 -14.07 35.21 0.25
N LEU A 263 -13.52 34.06 -0.15
CA LEU A 263 -13.46 33.62 -1.54
C LEU A 263 -14.86 33.37 -2.14
N ALA A 264 -15.78 32.87 -1.31
CA ALA A 264 -17.17 32.61 -1.69
C ALA A 264 -18.07 33.86 -1.67
N ALA A 265 -17.68 34.88 -0.88
CA ALA A 265 -18.38 36.16 -0.79
C ALA A 265 -17.65 37.20 -1.64
N ALA A 266 -18.23 37.67 -2.74
CA ALA A 266 -17.59 38.60 -3.69
C ALA A 266 -17.27 39.99 -3.08
N GLY A 267 -16.25 40.06 -2.22
CA GLY A 267 -15.84 41.26 -1.48
C GLY A 267 -14.42 41.72 -1.77
N GLU A 268 -14.22 43.04 -1.66
CA GLU A 268 -12.99 43.83 -1.92
C GLU A 268 -11.90 43.68 -0.84
N VAL A 269 -11.61 42.45 -0.39
CA VAL A 269 -10.48 42.22 0.53
C VAL A 269 -9.22 41.99 -0.29
N ASP A 270 -8.07 42.54 0.13
CA ASP A 270 -6.75 42.21 -0.42
C ASP A 270 -6.37 40.76 -0.05
N GLN A 271 -6.95 39.83 -0.82
CA GLN A 271 -6.85 38.39 -0.63
C GLN A 271 -5.42 37.89 -0.91
N ALA A 272 -4.69 38.54 -1.83
CA ALA A 272 -3.28 38.24 -2.09
C ALA A 272 -2.38 38.66 -0.92
N GLY A 273 -2.64 39.82 -0.30
CA GLY A 273 -1.91 40.26 0.90
C GLY A 273 -1.98 39.26 2.06
N LEU A 274 -3.14 38.61 2.26
CA LEU A 274 -3.32 37.57 3.28
C LEU A 274 -2.50 36.30 3.00
N LEU A 275 -2.38 35.89 1.73
CA LEU A 275 -1.57 34.74 1.34
C LEU A 275 -0.07 35.03 1.46
N ALA A 276 0.36 36.24 1.11
CA ALA A 276 1.74 36.68 1.32
C ALA A 276 2.11 36.67 2.81
N ALA A 277 1.23 37.21 3.67
CA ALA A 277 1.43 37.20 5.12
C ALA A 277 1.43 35.78 5.72
N ALA A 278 0.75 34.83 5.08
CA ALA A 278 0.73 33.43 5.50
C ALA A 278 2.02 32.67 5.12
N GLY A 279 2.76 33.12 4.10
CA GLY A 279 4.04 32.53 3.69
C GLY A 279 4.15 32.12 2.21
N PHE A 280 3.16 32.43 1.36
CA PHE A 280 3.25 32.15 -0.08
C PHE A 280 4.08 33.22 -0.79
N ALA A 281 5.09 32.81 -1.58
CA ALA A 281 5.94 33.76 -2.31
C ALA A 281 5.23 34.32 -3.55
N ASP A 282 4.47 33.49 -4.25
CA ASP A 282 3.63 33.86 -5.40
C ASP A 282 2.17 34.01 -4.95
N ALA A 283 1.92 34.97 -4.07
CA ALA A 283 0.60 35.16 -3.45
C ALA A 283 -0.51 35.46 -4.47
N ALA A 284 -0.21 36.21 -5.56
CA ALA A 284 -1.16 36.49 -6.62
C ALA A 284 -1.50 35.24 -7.45
N GLY A 285 -0.49 34.42 -7.79
CA GLY A 285 -0.71 33.13 -8.46
C GLY A 285 -1.47 32.14 -7.58
N ALA A 286 -1.20 32.13 -6.28
CA ALA A 286 -1.92 31.32 -5.29
C ALA A 286 -3.41 31.72 -5.19
N ASP A 287 -3.72 33.02 -5.13
CA ASP A 287 -5.09 33.54 -5.12
C ASP A 287 -5.85 33.12 -6.38
N ALA A 288 -5.25 33.34 -7.56
CA ALA A 288 -5.85 32.95 -8.83
C ALA A 288 -6.15 31.44 -8.90
N ALA A 289 -5.21 30.60 -8.49
CA ALA A 289 -5.38 29.14 -8.49
C ALA A 289 -6.47 28.67 -7.52
N LEU A 290 -6.60 29.32 -6.36
CA LEU A 290 -7.62 29.02 -5.35
C LEU A 290 -9.02 29.47 -5.79
N ARG A 291 -9.14 30.65 -6.43
CA ARG A 291 -10.39 31.10 -7.07
C ARG A 291 -10.84 30.14 -8.15
N ASP A 292 -9.92 29.73 -9.03
CA ASP A 292 -10.21 28.79 -10.10
C ASP A 292 -10.67 27.43 -9.55
N PHE A 293 -10.01 26.95 -8.48
CA PHE A 293 -10.44 25.74 -7.79
C PHE A 293 -11.84 25.88 -7.16
N ALA A 294 -12.11 26.96 -6.42
CA ALA A 294 -13.40 27.20 -5.76
C ALA A 294 -14.57 27.28 -6.76
N ASN A 295 -14.32 27.85 -7.95
CA ASN A 295 -15.30 28.00 -9.02
C ASN A 295 -15.35 26.79 -9.97
N SER A 296 -14.54 25.76 -9.74
CA SER A 296 -14.55 24.58 -10.60
C SER A 296 -15.87 23.80 -10.48
N SER A 297 -16.31 23.18 -11.58
CA SER A 297 -17.52 22.35 -11.60
C SER A 297 -17.46 21.17 -10.61
N GLY A 298 -16.25 20.73 -10.25
CA GLY A 298 -16.04 19.72 -9.22
C GLY A 298 -16.45 20.19 -7.82
N VAL A 299 -16.17 21.45 -7.47
CA VAL A 299 -16.53 22.04 -6.17
C VAL A 299 -17.99 22.50 -6.14
N LEU A 300 -18.48 23.10 -7.24
CA LEU A 300 -19.86 23.57 -7.34
C LEU A 300 -20.88 22.42 -7.37
N GLY A 301 -20.48 21.23 -7.84
CA GLY A 301 -21.33 20.04 -7.88
C GLY A 301 -21.25 19.14 -6.63
N LEU A 302 -20.59 19.58 -5.54
CA LEU A 302 -20.53 18.82 -4.30
C LEU A 302 -21.89 18.82 -3.60
N SER A 303 -22.20 17.73 -2.88
CA SER A 303 -23.29 17.74 -1.91
C SER A 303 -22.97 18.64 -0.72
N ASP A 304 -24.00 19.08 0.01
CA ASP A 304 -23.83 19.93 1.19
C ASP A 304 -22.85 19.32 2.21
N THR A 305 -22.94 18.01 2.45
CA THR A 305 -22.02 17.28 3.35
C THR A 305 -20.58 17.31 2.84
N ALA A 306 -20.36 17.05 1.55
CA ALA A 306 -19.01 17.06 0.98
C ALA A 306 -18.43 18.48 0.94
N ARG A 307 -19.27 19.48 0.69
CA ARG A 307 -18.89 20.89 0.73
C ARG A 307 -18.49 21.34 2.13
N ALA A 308 -19.29 21.01 3.14
CA ALA A 308 -18.98 21.30 4.54
C ALA A 308 -17.65 20.68 4.99
N ARG A 309 -17.31 19.48 4.50
CA ARG A 309 -15.99 18.85 4.74
C ARG A 309 -14.86 19.62 4.07
N LEU A 310 -15.01 19.97 2.79
CA LEU A 310 -14.03 20.77 2.07
C LEU A 310 -13.76 22.10 2.79
N ASP A 311 -14.81 22.77 3.26
CA ASP A 311 -14.72 24.06 3.95
C ASP A 311 -14.00 23.98 5.32
N ARG A 312 -13.96 22.79 5.95
CA ARG A 312 -13.13 22.52 7.15
C ARG A 312 -11.69 22.14 6.81
N VAL A 313 -11.52 21.25 5.85
CA VAL A 313 -10.22 20.63 5.53
C VAL A 313 -9.31 21.60 4.77
N LEU A 314 -9.85 22.38 3.82
CA LEU A 314 -9.04 23.22 2.96
C LEU A 314 -8.27 24.31 3.73
N PRO A 315 -8.87 25.06 4.68
CA PRO A 315 -8.09 26.01 5.49
C PRO A 315 -6.91 25.36 6.22
N ALA A 316 -7.12 24.18 6.83
CA ALA A 316 -6.06 23.46 7.53
C ALA A 316 -4.94 23.01 6.57
N LEU A 317 -5.30 22.55 5.37
CA LEU A 317 -4.33 22.22 4.32
C LEU A 317 -3.53 23.45 3.87
N LEU A 318 -4.19 24.61 3.70
CA LEU A 318 -3.53 25.85 3.32
C LEU A 318 -2.55 26.33 4.39
N GLU A 319 -2.94 26.28 5.66
CA GLU A 319 -2.07 26.63 6.78
C GLU A 319 -0.86 25.69 6.89
N ALA A 320 -1.06 24.40 6.64
CA ALA A 320 0.05 23.45 6.58
C ALA A 320 0.96 23.73 5.39
N ALA A 321 0.41 24.06 4.22
CA ALA A 321 1.18 24.31 3.00
C ALA A 321 2.02 25.60 3.15
N ALA A 322 1.42 26.64 3.72
CA ALA A 322 2.08 27.91 3.97
C ALA A 322 3.29 27.79 4.93
N ARG A 323 3.23 26.84 5.87
CA ARG A 323 4.33 26.54 6.82
C ARG A 323 5.34 25.51 6.31
N SER A 324 5.14 24.97 5.11
CA SER A 324 6.02 23.94 4.55
C SER A 324 7.33 24.51 4.01
N SER A 325 8.29 23.64 3.68
CA SER A 325 9.57 24.05 3.09
C SER A 325 9.45 24.64 1.69
N GLN A 326 8.35 24.37 0.97
CA GLN A 326 8.08 24.86 -0.38
C GLN A 326 6.58 25.19 -0.53
N PRO A 327 6.10 26.35 -0.02
CA PRO A 327 4.68 26.68 0.01
C PRO A 327 3.98 26.70 -1.35
N ASP A 328 4.54 27.38 -2.34
CA ASP A 328 3.90 27.53 -3.65
C ASP A 328 3.82 26.21 -4.44
N PRO A 329 4.89 25.38 -4.53
CA PRO A 329 4.78 24.03 -5.10
C PRO A 329 3.81 23.13 -4.33
N ALA A 330 3.81 23.19 -2.99
CA ALA A 330 2.90 22.40 -2.16
C ALA A 330 1.44 22.73 -2.47
N LEU A 331 1.09 24.02 -2.57
CA LEU A 331 -0.27 24.45 -2.93
C LEU A 331 -0.69 23.95 -4.32
N ARG A 332 0.16 24.10 -5.34
CA ARG A 332 -0.15 23.65 -6.70
C ARG A 332 -0.41 22.14 -6.75
N ARG A 333 0.46 21.35 -6.13
CA ARG A 333 0.32 19.87 -6.05
C ARG A 333 -0.90 19.47 -5.21
N LEU A 334 -1.20 20.21 -4.15
CA LEU A 334 -2.38 20.00 -3.33
C LEU A 334 -3.68 20.22 -4.11
N LEU A 335 -3.79 21.31 -4.87
CA LEU A 335 -4.98 21.58 -5.68
C LEU A 335 -5.20 20.52 -6.75
N LEU A 336 -4.13 20.01 -7.36
CA LEU A 336 -4.21 18.87 -8.30
C LEU A 336 -4.76 17.62 -7.62
N LEU A 337 -4.25 17.27 -6.43
CA LEU A 337 -4.75 16.14 -5.65
C LEU A 337 -6.22 16.33 -5.27
N LEU A 338 -6.59 17.49 -4.74
CA LEU A 338 -7.97 17.78 -4.35
C LEU A 338 -8.91 17.59 -5.54
N ARG A 339 -8.59 18.16 -6.71
CA ARG A 339 -9.38 17.96 -7.94
C ARG A 339 -9.59 16.47 -8.27
N ALA A 340 -8.59 15.62 -8.03
CA ALA A 340 -8.69 14.17 -8.25
C ALA A 340 -9.59 13.44 -7.22
N ILE A 341 -9.69 13.95 -5.99
CA ILE A 341 -10.42 13.30 -4.89
C ILE A 341 -11.76 13.96 -4.54
N LEU A 342 -12.09 15.14 -5.05
CA LEU A 342 -13.28 15.92 -4.68
C LEU A 342 -14.59 15.11 -4.72
N ARG A 343 -14.77 14.27 -5.74
CA ARG A 343 -15.97 13.44 -5.91
C ARG A 343 -15.96 12.14 -5.11
N ARG A 344 -14.86 11.85 -4.41
CA ARG A 344 -14.64 10.66 -3.59
C ARG A 344 -14.69 11.07 -2.13
N THR A 345 -15.91 11.19 -1.61
CA THR A 345 -16.21 11.71 -0.26
C THR A 345 -15.42 11.02 0.85
N SER A 346 -15.08 9.74 0.70
CA SER A 346 -14.26 8.98 1.63
C SER A 346 -12.86 9.57 1.86
N TYR A 347 -12.22 10.14 0.83
CA TYR A 347 -10.89 10.75 0.98
C TYR A 347 -10.93 12.14 1.61
N LEU A 348 -11.97 12.95 1.33
CA LEU A 348 -12.15 14.21 2.03
C LEU A 348 -12.46 13.97 3.52
N ALA A 349 -13.29 12.96 3.81
CA ALA A 349 -13.56 12.56 5.17
C ALA A 349 -12.28 12.03 5.86
N LEU A 350 -11.45 11.22 5.19
CA LEU A 350 -10.13 10.81 5.72
C LEU A 350 -9.30 12.01 6.21
N LEU A 351 -9.19 13.07 5.40
CA LEU A 351 -8.38 14.25 5.72
C LEU A 351 -9.00 15.08 6.86
N ASP A 352 -10.32 15.14 6.93
CA ASP A 352 -11.07 15.79 8.03
C ASP A 352 -10.87 15.04 9.36
N GLU A 353 -10.87 13.70 9.31
CA GLU A 353 -10.79 12.85 10.50
C GLU A 353 -9.37 12.62 11.03
N GLN A 354 -8.34 12.84 10.20
CA GLN A 354 -6.95 12.56 10.55
C GLN A 354 -6.04 13.77 10.28
N PRO A 355 -6.01 14.77 11.19
CA PRO A 355 -5.13 15.93 11.05
C PRO A 355 -3.65 15.58 10.88
N SER A 356 -3.18 14.50 11.50
CA SER A 356 -1.81 14.01 11.32
C SER A 356 -1.53 13.50 9.90
N ALA A 357 -2.52 12.85 9.26
CA ALA A 357 -2.43 12.44 7.87
C ALA A 357 -2.43 13.66 6.92
N LEU A 358 -3.20 14.70 7.26
CA LEU A 358 -3.20 15.98 6.54
C LEU A 358 -1.83 16.65 6.57
N HIS A 359 -1.22 16.78 7.75
CA HIS A 359 0.13 17.37 7.87
C HIS A 359 1.18 16.57 7.09
N ARG A 360 1.15 15.24 7.20
CA ARG A 360 2.05 14.36 6.42
C ARG A 360 1.82 14.47 4.93
N LEU A 361 0.56 14.55 4.49
CA LEU A 361 0.22 14.76 3.10
C LEU A 361 0.89 16.03 2.58
N VAL A 362 0.73 17.14 3.30
CA VAL A 362 1.31 18.41 2.88
C VAL A 362 2.84 18.37 2.87
N ASP A 363 3.47 17.74 3.86
CA ASP A 363 4.92 17.56 3.88
C ASP A 363 5.44 16.80 2.65
N VAL A 364 4.76 15.70 2.28
CA VAL A 364 5.08 14.91 1.08
C VAL A 364 4.90 15.75 -0.18
N LEU A 365 3.79 16.49 -0.29
CA LEU A 365 3.51 17.35 -1.44
C LEU A 365 4.52 18.50 -1.56
N ALA A 366 5.02 19.04 -0.45
CA ALA A 366 6.06 20.06 -0.46
C ALA A 366 7.41 19.50 -0.93
N ARG A 367 7.79 18.32 -0.44
CA ARG A 367 9.14 17.75 -0.61
C ARG A 367 9.33 16.92 -1.89
N SER A 368 8.25 16.45 -2.51
CA SER A 368 8.36 15.52 -3.65
C SER A 368 7.25 15.69 -4.69
N ALA A 369 7.61 16.20 -5.87
CA ALA A 369 6.74 16.23 -7.05
C ALA A 369 6.23 14.84 -7.44
N LEU A 370 7.11 13.83 -7.49
CA LEU A 370 6.78 12.47 -7.95
C LEU A 370 5.69 11.83 -7.08
N LEU A 371 5.85 11.89 -5.77
CA LEU A 371 4.86 11.36 -4.83
C LEU A 371 3.55 12.15 -4.89
N GLY A 372 3.58 13.47 -5.08
CA GLY A 372 2.37 14.27 -5.28
C GLY A 372 1.59 13.90 -6.55
N GLU A 373 2.29 13.72 -7.67
CA GLU A 373 1.68 13.22 -8.91
C GLU A 373 1.08 11.82 -8.72
N ARG A 374 1.81 10.92 -8.03
CA ARG A 374 1.32 9.56 -7.74
C ARG A 374 0.09 9.57 -6.85
N LEU A 375 0.02 10.44 -5.84
CA LEU A 375 -1.16 10.60 -4.99
C LEU A 375 -2.36 11.11 -5.79
N ALA A 376 -2.15 12.04 -6.72
CA ALA A 376 -3.22 12.55 -7.58
C ALA A 376 -3.72 11.50 -8.57
N LEU A 377 -2.82 10.71 -9.18
CA LEU A 377 -3.18 9.63 -10.10
C LEU A 377 -3.79 8.42 -9.37
N TYR A 378 -3.28 8.09 -8.19
CA TYR A 378 -3.67 6.92 -7.39
C TYR A 378 -4.03 7.32 -5.96
N PRO A 379 -5.22 7.91 -5.72
CA PRO A 379 -5.64 8.36 -4.39
C PRO A 379 -5.67 7.28 -3.31
N LEU A 380 -5.69 5.99 -3.67
CA LEU A 380 -5.57 4.88 -2.72
C LEU A 380 -4.29 4.97 -1.87
N LEU A 381 -3.25 5.63 -2.38
CA LEU A 381 -1.99 5.85 -1.66
C LEU A 381 -2.13 6.78 -0.46
N LEU A 382 -3.24 7.53 -0.33
CA LEU A 382 -3.53 8.31 0.87
C LEU A 382 -3.65 7.42 2.12
N ASP A 383 -4.06 6.16 1.95
CA ASP A 383 -4.11 5.18 3.05
C ASP A 383 -2.72 4.89 3.64
N GLU A 384 -1.66 5.06 2.84
CA GLU A 384 -0.28 4.86 3.29
C GLU A 384 0.24 6.01 4.15
N LEU A 385 -0.46 7.15 4.20
CA LEU A 385 -0.12 8.31 5.06
C LEU A 385 -0.70 8.22 6.48
N LEU A 386 -1.39 7.13 6.79
CA LEU A 386 -1.95 6.84 8.11
C LEU A 386 -0.84 6.42 9.10
N ASP A 387 -0.96 6.87 10.35
CA ASP A 387 0.09 6.86 11.38
C ASP A 387 0.78 5.49 11.58
N THR A 388 0.00 4.41 11.54
CA THR A 388 0.53 3.05 11.77
C THR A 388 1.36 2.50 10.59
N ARG A 389 1.28 3.10 9.40
CA ARG A 389 1.94 2.61 8.18
C ARG A 389 3.18 3.41 7.80
N VAL A 390 3.17 4.72 8.07
CA VAL A 390 4.28 5.62 7.72
C VAL A 390 5.52 5.37 8.58
N GLY A 391 5.33 5.21 9.89
CA GLY A 391 6.43 4.99 10.84
C GLY A 391 6.88 3.53 10.99
N GLY A 392 6.16 2.58 10.39
CA GLY A 392 6.46 1.15 10.50
C GLY A 392 7.69 0.73 9.66
N PRO A 393 8.33 -0.40 10.00
CA PRO A 393 9.41 -0.93 9.19
C PRO A 393 8.92 -1.25 7.77
N ILE A 394 9.79 -1.01 6.78
CA ILE A 394 9.55 -1.49 5.42
C ILE A 394 9.65 -3.02 5.45
N PRO A 395 8.68 -3.75 4.88
CA PRO A 395 8.75 -5.21 4.86
C PRO A 395 10.03 -5.67 4.16
N GLY A 396 10.70 -6.67 4.72
CA GLY A 396 11.80 -7.35 4.04
C GLY A 396 11.30 -8.14 2.82
N ARG A 397 12.21 -8.84 2.14
CA ARG A 397 11.91 -9.63 0.93
C ARG A 397 10.73 -10.59 1.13
N GLU A 398 10.68 -11.32 2.24
CA GLU A 398 9.58 -12.25 2.55
C GLU A 398 8.24 -11.54 2.72
N GLY A 399 8.20 -10.40 3.42
CA GLY A 399 6.97 -9.61 3.55
C GLY A 399 6.51 -9.00 2.21
N MET A 400 7.44 -8.56 1.36
CA MET A 400 7.10 -8.09 0.01
C MET A 400 6.55 -9.23 -0.86
N ARG A 401 7.15 -10.42 -0.75
CA ARG A 401 6.67 -11.64 -1.40
C ARG A 401 5.23 -11.96 -1.00
N GLU A 402 4.96 -12.03 0.30
CA GLU A 402 3.63 -12.33 0.83
C GLU A 402 2.57 -11.33 0.36
N GLU A 403 2.91 -10.04 0.29
CA GLU A 403 2.01 -8.99 -0.21
C GLU A 403 1.71 -9.15 -1.70
N CYS A 404 2.72 -9.43 -2.53
CA CYS A 404 2.56 -9.68 -3.96
C CYS A 404 1.78 -10.97 -4.26
N GLU A 405 2.00 -12.04 -3.49
CA GLU A 405 1.31 -13.33 -3.66
C GLU A 405 -0.19 -13.28 -3.36
N GLN A 406 -0.67 -12.24 -2.67
CA GLN A 406 -2.11 -12.03 -2.50
C GLN A 406 -2.84 -11.94 -3.84
N ALA A 407 -2.17 -11.44 -4.89
CA ALA A 407 -2.74 -11.36 -6.24
C ALA A 407 -3.05 -12.74 -6.83
N LEU A 408 -2.29 -13.79 -6.48
CA LEU A 408 -2.49 -15.15 -6.99
C LEU A 408 -3.73 -15.84 -6.41
N ARG A 409 -4.39 -15.22 -5.42
CA ARG A 409 -5.65 -15.72 -4.84
C ARG A 409 -6.88 -15.26 -5.60
N GLU A 410 -6.73 -14.27 -6.48
CA GLU A 410 -7.81 -13.80 -7.35
C GLU A 410 -7.94 -14.74 -8.56
N GLU A 411 -9.14 -15.22 -8.84
CA GLU A 411 -9.39 -16.14 -9.97
C GLU A 411 -9.40 -15.41 -11.32
N ASP A 412 -9.82 -14.14 -11.33
CA ASP A 412 -9.82 -13.29 -12.52
C ASP A 412 -8.40 -12.70 -12.77
N PRO A 413 -7.76 -13.01 -13.91
CA PRO A 413 -6.41 -12.50 -14.22
C PRO A 413 -6.32 -10.98 -14.26
N GLU A 414 -7.38 -10.28 -14.68
CA GLU A 414 -7.39 -8.82 -14.74
C GLU A 414 -7.44 -8.21 -13.33
N ALA A 415 -8.33 -8.74 -12.47
CA ALA A 415 -8.38 -8.37 -11.05
C ALA A 415 -7.06 -8.69 -10.33
N ALA A 416 -6.46 -9.86 -10.59
CA ALA A 416 -5.16 -10.25 -10.04
C ALA A 416 -4.07 -9.24 -10.43
N LEU A 417 -3.98 -8.88 -11.71
CA LEU A 417 -2.99 -7.93 -12.20
C LEU A 417 -3.17 -6.53 -11.60
N ARG A 418 -4.43 -6.07 -11.49
CA ARG A 418 -4.77 -4.80 -10.82
C ARG A 418 -4.33 -4.82 -9.35
N LEU A 419 -4.65 -5.89 -8.62
CA LEU A 419 -4.27 -6.03 -7.21
C LEU A 419 -2.74 -6.05 -7.03
N LEU A 420 -2.01 -6.79 -7.88
CA LEU A 420 -0.55 -6.79 -7.86
C LEU A 420 0.02 -5.38 -8.05
N ASN A 421 -0.57 -4.60 -8.97
CA ASN A 421 -0.13 -3.24 -9.23
C ASN A 421 -0.43 -2.28 -8.07
N GLU A 422 -1.59 -2.41 -7.43
CA GLU A 422 -1.92 -1.67 -6.20
C GLU A 422 -0.89 -1.95 -5.09
N LYS A 423 -0.49 -3.22 -4.90
CA LYS A 423 0.54 -3.63 -3.93
C LYS A 423 1.91 -3.05 -4.26
N ARG A 424 2.32 -3.14 -5.52
CA ARG A 424 3.57 -2.54 -6.01
C ARG A 424 3.61 -1.04 -5.74
N LEU A 425 2.52 -0.32 -6.05
CA LEU A 425 2.43 1.12 -5.81
C LEU A 425 2.52 1.45 -4.32
N ALA A 426 1.78 0.74 -3.46
CA ALA A 426 1.80 0.97 -2.02
C ALA A 426 3.20 0.72 -1.41
N LEU A 427 3.83 -0.39 -1.75
CA LEU A 427 5.19 -0.72 -1.28
C LEU A 427 6.22 0.29 -1.81
N GLY A 428 6.17 0.62 -3.10
CA GLY A 428 7.05 1.62 -3.70
C GLY A 428 6.87 3.02 -3.08
N PHE A 429 5.64 3.40 -2.72
CA PHE A 429 5.34 4.64 -2.02
C PHE A 429 5.93 4.65 -0.60
N ARG A 430 5.78 3.55 0.15
CA ARG A 430 6.39 3.42 1.49
C ARG A 430 7.90 3.48 1.46
N ILE A 431 8.55 2.83 0.48
CA ILE A 431 10.00 2.90 0.27
C ILE A 431 10.42 4.35 -0.01
N ALA A 432 9.69 5.05 -0.88
CA ALA A 432 9.97 6.45 -1.19
C ALA A 432 9.85 7.35 0.04
N LEU A 433 8.81 7.18 0.86
CA LEU A 433 8.64 7.93 2.11
C LEU A 433 9.78 7.65 3.09
N ALA A 434 10.14 6.38 3.32
CA ALA A 434 11.22 6.04 4.24
C ALA A 434 12.57 6.64 3.84
N THR A 435 12.85 6.66 2.54
CA THR A 435 14.06 7.28 2.03
C THR A 435 13.98 8.81 2.09
N LEU A 436 12.82 9.40 1.77
CA LEU A 436 12.60 10.84 1.86
C LEU A 436 12.78 11.33 3.30
N ASP A 437 12.21 10.63 4.27
CA ASP A 437 12.33 10.88 5.72
C ASP A 437 13.72 10.56 6.29
N GLN A 438 14.67 10.11 5.46
CA GLN A 438 16.01 9.69 5.87
C GLN A 438 16.02 8.58 6.94
N ARG A 439 14.93 7.79 7.01
CA ARG A 439 14.85 6.60 7.87
C ARG A 439 15.68 5.43 7.34
N GLN A 440 16.07 5.50 6.07
CA GLN A 440 16.98 4.57 5.42
C GLN A 440 17.84 5.28 4.37
N PRO A 441 19.05 4.76 4.05
CA PRO A 441 19.86 5.27 2.96
C PRO A 441 19.20 5.11 1.59
N ALA A 442 19.54 5.98 0.63
CA ALA A 442 19.02 5.91 -0.73
C ALA A 442 19.39 4.61 -1.47
N SER A 443 20.59 4.07 -1.22
CA SER A 443 21.04 2.78 -1.75
C SER A 443 20.16 1.62 -1.26
N GLU A 444 19.75 1.64 0.01
CA GLU A 444 18.85 0.63 0.57
C GLU A 444 17.46 0.74 -0.06
N GLY A 445 16.94 1.95 -0.27
CA GLY A 445 15.70 2.16 -1.01
C GLY A 445 15.76 1.60 -2.44
N ALA A 446 16.88 1.80 -3.15
CA ALA A 446 17.07 1.26 -4.50
C ALA A 446 17.11 -0.28 -4.53
N ARG A 447 17.76 -0.88 -3.54
CA ARG A 447 17.80 -2.34 -3.34
C ARG A 447 16.41 -2.91 -3.05
N GLN A 448 15.63 -2.24 -2.21
CA GLN A 448 14.25 -2.61 -1.91
C GLN A 448 13.34 -2.50 -3.14
N LEU A 449 13.53 -1.49 -4.00
CA LEU A 449 12.81 -1.37 -5.27
C LEU A 449 13.16 -2.51 -6.23
N ALA A 450 14.44 -2.89 -6.33
CA ALA A 450 14.85 -4.05 -7.11
C ALA A 450 14.19 -5.34 -6.59
N CYS A 451 14.20 -5.55 -5.27
CA CYS A 451 13.53 -6.69 -4.64
C CYS A 451 12.02 -6.71 -4.92
N LEU A 452 11.35 -5.56 -4.88
CA LEU A 452 9.94 -5.45 -5.22
C LEU A 452 9.68 -5.80 -6.70
N ALA A 453 10.52 -5.31 -7.61
CA ALA A 453 10.43 -5.65 -9.03
C ALA A 453 10.61 -7.16 -9.27
N GLU A 454 11.54 -7.82 -8.58
CA GLU A 454 11.72 -9.27 -8.65
C GLU A 454 10.45 -10.05 -8.24
N GLU A 455 9.85 -9.68 -7.11
CA GLU A 455 8.65 -10.37 -6.62
C GLU A 455 7.44 -10.12 -7.53
N VAL A 456 7.34 -8.93 -8.14
CA VAL A 456 6.34 -8.66 -9.19
C VAL A 456 6.59 -9.54 -10.41
N VAL A 457 7.82 -9.59 -10.94
CA VAL A 457 8.18 -10.42 -12.09
C VAL A 457 7.89 -11.90 -11.82
N ARG A 458 8.17 -12.39 -10.61
CA ARG A 458 7.88 -13.78 -10.22
C ARG A 458 6.38 -14.09 -10.25
N VAL A 459 5.54 -13.21 -9.70
CA VAL A 459 4.08 -13.37 -9.73
C VAL A 459 3.57 -13.34 -11.17
N VAL A 460 4.01 -12.37 -11.97
CA VAL A 460 3.59 -12.26 -13.39
C VAL A 460 4.07 -13.46 -14.21
N LEU A 461 5.27 -14.00 -13.95
CA LEU A 461 5.75 -15.23 -14.58
C LEU A 461 4.81 -16.41 -14.27
N GLY A 462 4.36 -16.54 -13.03
CA GLY A 462 3.36 -17.55 -12.64
C GLY A 462 2.05 -17.41 -13.42
N MET A 463 1.53 -16.18 -13.52
CA MET A 463 0.31 -15.88 -14.29
C MET A 463 0.49 -16.20 -15.79
N ALA A 464 1.60 -15.76 -16.39
CA ALA A 464 1.92 -16.01 -17.79
C ALA A 464 2.07 -17.51 -18.08
N THR A 465 2.72 -18.25 -17.17
CA THR A 465 2.91 -19.70 -17.30
C THR A 465 1.58 -20.41 -17.27
N ALA A 466 0.72 -20.11 -16.29
CA ALA A 466 -0.61 -20.72 -16.17
C ALA A 466 -1.44 -20.54 -17.46
N GLU A 467 -1.42 -19.34 -18.05
CA GLU A 467 -2.17 -19.06 -19.28
C GLU A 467 -1.59 -19.80 -20.50
N VAL A 468 -0.26 -19.77 -20.69
CA VAL A 468 0.38 -20.46 -21.82
C VAL A 468 0.22 -21.97 -21.69
N THR A 469 0.37 -22.53 -20.49
CA THR A 469 0.14 -23.95 -20.21
C THR A 469 -1.32 -24.34 -20.46
N HIS A 470 -2.28 -23.51 -20.07
CA HIS A 470 -3.70 -23.78 -20.36
C HIS A 470 -3.97 -23.90 -21.87
N ALA A 471 -3.34 -23.06 -22.68
CA ALA A 471 -3.54 -23.06 -24.13
C ALA A 471 -2.74 -24.14 -24.88
N HIS A 472 -1.51 -24.42 -24.45
CA HIS A 472 -0.52 -25.19 -25.21
C HIS A 472 0.03 -26.42 -24.48
N GLY A 473 -0.35 -26.65 -23.23
CA GLY A 473 0.27 -27.65 -22.37
C GLY A 473 1.66 -27.24 -21.91
N ALA A 474 2.41 -28.18 -21.32
CA ALA A 474 3.76 -27.97 -20.84
C ALA A 474 4.80 -28.62 -21.77
N VAL A 475 6.03 -28.11 -21.75
CA VAL A 475 7.18 -28.71 -22.44
C VAL A 475 7.86 -29.66 -21.45
N ALA A 476 7.80 -30.97 -21.69
CA ALA A 476 8.37 -31.97 -20.79
C ALA A 476 9.89 -31.76 -20.61
N GLY A 477 10.35 -31.74 -19.37
CA GLY A 477 11.77 -31.56 -19.03
C GLY A 477 12.34 -30.17 -19.38
N GLY A 478 11.49 -29.22 -19.78
CA GLY A 478 11.93 -27.86 -20.08
C GLY A 478 11.96 -26.94 -18.86
N SER A 479 12.82 -25.94 -18.90
CA SER A 479 12.96 -24.91 -17.86
C SER A 479 13.05 -23.50 -18.47
N PHE A 480 12.71 -22.48 -17.67
CA PHE A 480 12.71 -21.07 -18.09
C PHE A 480 13.27 -20.18 -16.97
N ALA A 481 14.04 -19.16 -17.36
CA ALA A 481 14.68 -18.22 -16.46
C ALA A 481 14.58 -16.78 -16.99
N VAL A 482 14.36 -15.86 -16.05
CA VAL A 482 14.39 -14.42 -16.26
C VAL A 482 15.64 -13.87 -15.59
N ILE A 483 16.46 -13.17 -16.37
CA ILE A 483 17.71 -12.55 -15.94
C ILE A 483 17.52 -11.04 -15.90
N GLY A 484 17.77 -10.44 -14.74
CA GLY A 484 17.79 -9.00 -14.58
C GLY A 484 19.17 -8.44 -14.94
N TYR A 485 19.19 -7.45 -15.82
CA TYR A 485 20.37 -6.68 -16.21
C TYR A 485 20.31 -5.25 -15.67
N GLY A 486 21.32 -4.43 -15.97
CA GLY A 486 21.32 -3.01 -15.66
C GLY A 486 21.09 -2.71 -14.19
N SER A 487 20.20 -1.74 -13.91
CA SER A 487 19.90 -1.31 -12.55
C SER A 487 19.15 -2.36 -11.71
N LEU A 488 18.30 -3.18 -12.34
CA LEU A 488 17.61 -4.29 -11.68
C LEU A 488 18.60 -5.38 -11.26
N GLY A 489 19.48 -5.78 -12.18
CA GLY A 489 20.51 -6.77 -11.93
C GLY A 489 21.49 -6.31 -10.86
N GLY A 490 21.91 -5.04 -10.93
CA GLY A 490 22.78 -4.42 -9.94
C GLY A 490 22.13 -4.04 -8.62
N GLU A 491 20.86 -4.37 -8.38
CA GLU A 491 20.11 -4.03 -7.15
C GLU A 491 20.10 -2.52 -6.83
N GLU A 492 20.14 -1.67 -7.86
CA GLU A 492 20.20 -0.21 -7.76
C GLU A 492 19.06 0.43 -8.56
N LEU A 493 17.86 -0.18 -8.47
CA LEU A 493 16.70 0.24 -9.24
C LEU A 493 16.17 1.60 -8.75
N GLY A 494 15.94 2.54 -9.67
CA GLY A 494 15.38 3.85 -9.37
C GLY A 494 13.85 3.89 -9.45
N PHE A 495 13.25 4.97 -8.93
CA PHE A 495 11.83 5.21 -9.13
C PHE A 495 11.54 5.53 -10.60
N GLY A 496 10.77 4.67 -11.27
CA GLY A 496 10.45 4.82 -12.69
C GLY A 496 11.53 4.31 -13.64
N SER A 497 12.47 3.49 -13.15
CA SER A 497 13.38 2.73 -14.02
C SER A 497 12.63 1.62 -14.77
N ASP A 498 12.99 1.45 -16.04
CA ASP A 498 12.61 0.28 -16.83
C ASP A 498 13.29 -0.99 -16.28
N LEU A 499 12.69 -2.15 -16.55
CA LEU A 499 13.31 -3.43 -16.22
C LEU A 499 14.09 -3.98 -17.41
N ASP A 500 15.42 -3.99 -17.30
CA ASP A 500 16.30 -4.64 -18.26
C ASP A 500 16.24 -6.17 -18.09
N LEU A 501 15.54 -6.87 -18.99
CA LEU A 501 15.29 -8.33 -18.88
C LEU A 501 15.87 -9.12 -20.06
N VAL A 502 16.46 -10.28 -19.75
CA VAL A 502 16.86 -11.30 -20.73
C VAL A 502 16.20 -12.63 -20.34
N PHE A 503 15.69 -13.35 -21.34
CA PHE A 503 14.97 -14.62 -21.13
C PHE A 503 15.77 -15.79 -21.65
N LEU A 504 15.92 -16.82 -20.81
CA LEU A 504 16.61 -18.06 -21.13
C LEU A 504 15.67 -19.24 -20.96
N PHE A 505 15.86 -20.27 -21.78
CA PHE A 505 15.23 -21.57 -21.57
C PHE A 505 16.22 -22.70 -21.77
N ASP A 506 15.94 -23.85 -21.19
CA ASP A 506 16.63 -25.10 -21.52
C ASP A 506 15.60 -26.20 -21.76
N ALA A 507 15.70 -26.86 -22.91
CA ALA A 507 14.84 -27.95 -23.35
C ALA A 507 15.46 -28.61 -24.58
N ASP A 508 15.19 -29.90 -24.78
CA ASP A 508 15.52 -30.57 -26.03
C ASP A 508 14.77 -29.86 -27.19
N PRO A 509 15.47 -29.35 -28.23
CA PRO A 509 14.86 -28.66 -29.36
C PRO A 509 13.77 -29.47 -30.08
N ALA A 510 13.82 -30.80 -30.03
CA ALA A 510 12.82 -31.68 -30.62
C ALA A 510 11.56 -31.84 -29.76
N THR A 511 11.57 -31.36 -28.52
CA THR A 511 10.42 -31.47 -27.61
C THR A 511 9.30 -30.54 -28.03
N VAL A 512 8.09 -31.09 -28.00
CA VAL A 512 6.83 -30.41 -28.31
C VAL A 512 5.95 -30.44 -27.07
N SER A 513 5.23 -29.35 -26.83
CA SER A 513 4.32 -29.25 -25.67
C SER A 513 3.12 -30.20 -25.78
N ASP A 514 2.60 -30.65 -24.63
CA ASP A 514 1.62 -31.74 -24.53
C ASP A 514 0.13 -31.32 -24.57
N GLY A 515 -0.17 -30.06 -24.89
CA GLY A 515 -1.53 -29.53 -24.83
C GLY A 515 -2.31 -29.58 -26.14
N ARG A 516 -3.50 -29.00 -26.13
CA ARG A 516 -4.45 -29.00 -27.28
C ARG A 516 -3.89 -28.38 -28.54
N ARG A 517 -2.95 -27.44 -28.40
CA ARG A 517 -2.27 -26.73 -29.50
C ARG A 517 -0.76 -26.86 -29.28
N PRO A 518 -0.15 -28.00 -29.64
CA PRO A 518 1.25 -28.26 -29.37
C PRO A 518 2.17 -27.23 -30.05
N LEU A 519 3.25 -26.86 -29.37
CA LEU A 519 4.30 -25.98 -29.88
C LEU A 519 5.68 -26.57 -29.62
N GLU A 520 6.59 -26.39 -30.57
CA GLU A 520 8.04 -26.63 -30.35
C GLU A 520 8.54 -25.80 -29.16
N ALA A 521 9.45 -26.37 -28.35
CA ALA A 521 9.94 -25.76 -27.12
C ALA A 521 10.34 -24.28 -27.28
N GLY A 522 11.16 -23.95 -28.30
CA GLY A 522 11.58 -22.58 -28.55
C GLY A 522 10.42 -21.61 -28.82
N ARG A 523 9.38 -22.06 -29.55
CA ARG A 523 8.17 -21.24 -29.80
C ARG A 523 7.32 -21.10 -28.55
N TRP A 524 7.23 -22.16 -27.73
CA TRP A 524 6.50 -22.16 -26.47
C TRP A 524 7.12 -21.13 -25.49
N TYR A 525 8.44 -21.17 -25.29
CA TYR A 525 9.12 -20.22 -24.41
C TYR A 525 9.16 -18.79 -24.96
N ALA A 526 9.20 -18.62 -26.29
CA ALA A 526 9.04 -17.30 -26.90
C ALA A 526 7.66 -16.70 -26.59
N ARG A 527 6.59 -17.51 -26.63
CA ARG A 527 5.24 -17.07 -26.23
C ARG A 527 5.17 -16.75 -24.74
N LEU A 528 5.81 -17.54 -23.88
CA LEU A 528 5.88 -17.26 -22.45
C LEU A 528 6.56 -15.90 -22.18
N ALA A 529 7.72 -15.65 -22.80
CA ALA A 529 8.41 -14.38 -22.68
C ALA A 529 7.58 -13.20 -23.21
N GLN A 530 6.92 -13.35 -24.37
CA GLN A 530 6.01 -12.34 -24.90
C GLN A 530 4.85 -12.05 -23.95
N LYS A 531 4.26 -13.09 -23.36
CA LYS A 531 3.14 -12.95 -22.41
C LYS A 531 3.58 -12.25 -21.13
N LEU A 532 4.74 -12.60 -20.59
CA LEU A 532 5.33 -11.93 -19.42
C LEU A 532 5.54 -10.43 -19.68
N VAL A 533 6.16 -10.06 -20.81
CA VAL A 533 6.35 -8.65 -21.21
C VAL A 533 5.01 -7.94 -21.37
N ALA A 534 4.04 -8.60 -22.01
CA ALA A 534 2.71 -8.02 -22.22
C ALA A 534 1.98 -7.75 -20.89
N LEU A 535 2.07 -8.65 -19.91
CA LEU A 535 1.43 -8.46 -18.59
C LEU A 535 2.13 -7.38 -17.76
N LEU A 536 3.46 -7.27 -17.82
CA LEU A 536 4.20 -6.20 -17.13
C LEU A 536 3.84 -4.81 -17.69
N GLY A 537 3.69 -4.71 -19.02
CA GLY A 537 3.34 -3.47 -19.71
C GLY A 537 1.84 -3.21 -19.87
N ALA A 538 0.96 -4.07 -19.34
CA ALA A 538 -0.48 -3.90 -19.47
C ALA A 538 -0.99 -2.72 -18.65
N GLU A 539 -1.90 -1.93 -19.23
CA GLU A 539 -2.52 -0.79 -18.55
C GLU A 539 -3.64 -1.29 -17.63
N THR A 540 -3.50 -1.04 -16.33
CA THR A 540 -4.53 -1.33 -15.32
C THR A 540 -5.16 -0.03 -14.82
N GLY A 541 -6.21 -0.12 -13.99
CA GLY A 541 -6.73 1.05 -13.26
C GLY A 541 -5.70 1.76 -12.37
N ALA A 542 -4.56 1.11 -12.11
CA ALA A 542 -3.42 1.63 -11.38
C ALA A 542 -2.19 1.91 -12.27
N GLY A 543 -2.39 2.07 -13.60
CA GLY A 543 -1.33 2.22 -14.60
C GLY A 543 -0.65 0.91 -14.96
N ARG A 544 0.58 0.96 -15.46
CA ARG A 544 1.43 -0.22 -15.74
C ARG A 544 2.19 -0.70 -14.50
N LEU A 545 2.60 -1.97 -14.50
CA LEU A 545 3.53 -2.48 -13.49
C LEU A 545 4.93 -1.93 -13.73
N TYR A 546 5.49 -2.21 -14.92
CA TYR A 546 6.80 -1.75 -15.36
C TYR A 546 6.88 -1.68 -16.89
N ASP A 547 7.62 -0.71 -17.40
CA ASP A 547 8.14 -0.78 -18.76
C ASP A 547 9.35 -1.73 -18.79
N VAL A 548 9.49 -2.50 -19.86
CA VAL A 548 10.50 -3.56 -19.99
C VAL A 548 11.42 -3.28 -21.17
N ASP A 549 12.73 -3.28 -20.91
CA ASP A 549 13.76 -3.21 -21.93
C ASP A 549 14.41 -4.59 -22.13
N VAL A 550 14.37 -5.11 -23.35
CA VAL A 550 14.94 -6.42 -23.72
C VAL A 550 16.14 -6.30 -24.65
N ARG A 551 16.74 -5.10 -24.80
CA ARG A 551 17.80 -4.83 -25.78
C ARG A 551 19.15 -5.46 -25.42
N LEU A 552 19.38 -5.84 -24.17
CA LEU A 552 20.63 -6.46 -23.70
C LEU A 552 20.71 -7.98 -23.95
N ARG A 553 19.72 -8.57 -24.63
CA ARG A 553 19.75 -9.98 -25.05
C ARG A 553 20.74 -10.18 -26.21
N PRO A 554 21.22 -11.43 -26.45
CA PRO A 554 22.07 -11.75 -27.60
C PRO A 554 21.52 -11.21 -28.93
N ASP A 555 22.39 -10.62 -29.75
CA ASP A 555 22.05 -9.97 -31.03
C ASP A 555 21.06 -8.78 -30.91
N GLY A 556 20.82 -8.30 -29.67
CA GLY A 556 20.00 -7.14 -29.35
C GLY A 556 18.59 -7.20 -29.95
N ALA A 557 18.14 -6.09 -30.53
CA ALA A 557 16.81 -6.00 -31.14
C ALA A 557 16.58 -6.97 -32.31
N LYS A 558 17.65 -7.43 -32.96
CA LYS A 558 17.59 -8.38 -34.10
C LYS A 558 17.57 -9.84 -33.63
N GLY A 559 17.96 -10.10 -32.39
CA GLY A 559 17.95 -11.44 -31.79
C GLY A 559 16.56 -11.91 -31.37
N LEU A 560 16.44 -13.23 -31.20
CA LEU A 560 15.25 -13.86 -30.62
C LEU A 560 14.97 -13.28 -29.23
N LEU A 561 13.68 -13.19 -28.85
CA LEU A 561 13.29 -12.69 -27.53
C LEU A 561 13.80 -13.59 -26.39
N VAL A 562 13.84 -14.90 -26.64
CA VAL A 562 14.34 -15.91 -25.72
C VAL A 562 15.47 -16.68 -26.40
N SER A 563 16.52 -17.01 -25.65
CA SER A 563 17.64 -17.83 -26.12
C SER A 563 17.69 -19.16 -25.37
N SER A 564 18.09 -20.24 -26.05
CA SER A 564 18.43 -21.46 -25.32
C SER A 564 19.71 -21.22 -24.51
N LEU A 565 19.84 -21.88 -23.36
CA LEU A 565 21.03 -21.77 -22.51
C LEU A 565 22.32 -22.12 -23.28
N ALA A 566 22.26 -23.15 -24.14
CA ALA A 566 23.37 -23.54 -25.01
C ALA A 566 23.78 -22.42 -25.97
N SER A 567 22.82 -21.82 -26.68
CA SER A 567 23.10 -20.71 -27.62
C SER A 567 23.62 -19.47 -26.89
N TYR A 568 23.09 -19.18 -25.70
CA TYR A 568 23.55 -18.08 -24.86
C TYR A 568 25.01 -18.28 -24.42
N ARG A 569 25.38 -19.50 -24.01
CA ARG A 569 26.75 -19.86 -23.62
C ARG A 569 27.74 -19.65 -24.76
N GLU A 570 27.39 -20.15 -25.95
CA GLU A 570 28.22 -20.00 -27.16
C GLU A 570 28.36 -18.53 -27.56
N TYR A 571 27.25 -17.78 -27.58
CA TYR A 571 27.25 -16.35 -27.89
C TYR A 571 28.18 -15.56 -26.97
N GLN A 572 28.02 -15.74 -25.65
CA GLN A 572 28.84 -15.02 -24.66
C GLN A 572 30.33 -15.33 -24.77
N ARG A 573 30.67 -16.54 -25.24
CA ARG A 573 32.05 -17.00 -25.39
C ARG A 573 32.71 -16.53 -26.68
N GLU A 574 31.98 -16.57 -27.80
CA GLU A 574 32.58 -16.46 -29.13
C GLU A 574 32.21 -15.17 -29.88
N ARG A 575 31.10 -14.52 -29.53
CA ARG A 575 30.53 -13.42 -30.31
C ARG A 575 30.32 -12.13 -29.52
N ALA A 576 30.13 -12.22 -28.20
CA ALA A 576 29.82 -11.07 -27.37
C ALA A 576 30.98 -10.08 -27.29
N TRP A 577 30.66 -8.80 -27.39
CA TRP A 577 31.61 -7.70 -27.26
C TRP A 577 31.94 -7.42 -25.79
N THR A 578 33.08 -6.77 -25.54
CA THR A 578 33.50 -6.39 -24.19
C THR A 578 32.47 -5.56 -23.43
N TRP A 579 31.71 -4.70 -24.10
CA TRP A 579 30.64 -3.93 -23.45
C TRP A 579 29.45 -4.80 -23.01
N GLU A 580 29.20 -5.94 -23.68
CA GLU A 580 28.20 -6.91 -23.25
C GLU A 580 28.69 -7.68 -22.02
N HIS A 581 29.99 -8.00 -21.96
CA HIS A 581 30.61 -8.53 -20.74
C HIS A 581 30.60 -7.51 -19.60
N GLN A 582 30.72 -6.21 -19.87
CA GLN A 582 30.53 -5.16 -18.87
C GLN A 582 29.10 -5.18 -18.31
N ALA A 583 28.08 -5.25 -19.18
CA ALA A 583 26.69 -5.37 -18.75
C ALA A 583 26.43 -6.66 -17.94
N LEU A 584 27.10 -7.76 -18.30
CA LEU A 584 27.02 -9.04 -17.61
C LEU A 584 27.53 -8.99 -16.16
N VAL A 585 28.42 -8.06 -15.80
CA VAL A 585 28.89 -7.85 -14.41
C VAL A 585 27.71 -7.63 -13.46
N ARG A 586 26.68 -6.90 -13.91
CA ARG A 586 25.49 -6.61 -13.09
C ARG A 586 24.39 -7.66 -13.23
N ALA A 587 24.46 -8.53 -14.23
CA ALA A 587 23.40 -9.48 -14.52
C ALA A 587 23.23 -10.52 -13.41
N ARG A 588 21.99 -10.91 -13.11
CA ARG A 588 21.68 -12.00 -12.18
C ARG A 588 20.34 -12.66 -12.49
N GLY A 589 20.18 -13.89 -12.04
CA GLY A 589 18.88 -14.56 -12.02
C GLY A 589 17.87 -13.86 -11.09
N ILE A 590 16.65 -13.59 -11.58
CA ILE A 590 15.60 -12.92 -10.77
C ILE A 590 14.32 -13.73 -10.59
N ALA A 591 13.98 -14.60 -11.55
CA ALA A 591 12.79 -15.47 -11.49
C ALA A 591 12.95 -16.66 -12.43
N GLY A 592 12.28 -17.77 -12.14
CA GLY A 592 12.29 -18.99 -12.97
C GLY A 592 12.84 -20.22 -12.25
N ASP A 593 13.25 -21.21 -13.02
CA ASP A 593 13.76 -22.48 -12.53
C ASP A 593 15.11 -22.33 -11.82
N ALA A 594 15.24 -22.91 -10.62
CA ALA A 594 16.43 -22.73 -9.79
C ALA A 594 17.70 -23.38 -10.39
N ALA A 595 17.57 -24.52 -11.07
CA ALA A 595 18.71 -25.20 -11.69
C ALA A 595 19.22 -24.40 -12.90
N LEU A 596 18.31 -23.92 -13.75
CA LEU A 596 18.66 -23.07 -14.90
C LEU A 596 19.32 -21.75 -14.47
N LEU A 597 18.84 -21.13 -13.38
CA LEU A 597 19.47 -19.92 -12.82
C LEU A 597 20.88 -20.22 -12.30
N ALA A 598 21.10 -21.36 -11.64
CA ALA A 598 22.44 -21.78 -11.19
C ALA A 598 23.39 -22.03 -12.37
N GLU A 599 22.91 -22.61 -13.47
CA GLU A 599 23.71 -22.76 -14.68
C GLU A 599 24.04 -21.44 -15.37
N PHE A 600 23.09 -20.49 -15.41
CA PHE A 600 23.36 -19.13 -15.86
C PHE A 600 24.48 -18.49 -15.03
N GLU A 601 24.44 -18.60 -13.70
CA GLU A 601 25.49 -18.06 -12.83
C GLU A 601 26.85 -18.74 -13.08
N SER A 602 26.87 -20.04 -13.37
CA SER A 602 28.07 -20.76 -13.77
C SER A 602 28.68 -20.20 -15.07
N ILE A 603 27.85 -20.04 -16.11
CA ILE A 603 28.27 -19.43 -17.39
C ILE A 603 28.81 -18.03 -17.15
N ARG A 604 28.06 -17.21 -16.40
CA ARG A 604 28.44 -15.83 -16.08
C ARG A 604 29.81 -15.78 -15.41
N ASN A 605 30.04 -16.61 -14.38
CA ASN A 605 31.31 -16.66 -13.67
C ASN A 605 32.47 -17.11 -14.56
N GLN A 606 32.24 -18.06 -15.48
CA GLN A 606 33.25 -18.48 -16.46
C GLN A 606 33.62 -17.34 -17.41
N ILE A 607 32.64 -16.59 -17.92
CA ILE A 607 32.88 -15.46 -18.83
C ILE A 607 33.61 -14.32 -18.13
N LEU A 608 33.17 -13.93 -16.92
CA LEU A 608 33.82 -12.88 -16.16
C LEU A 608 35.24 -13.28 -15.74
N GLY A 609 35.47 -14.56 -15.41
CA GLY A 609 36.76 -15.13 -15.02
C GLY A 609 37.76 -15.38 -16.17
N GLN A 610 37.46 -14.99 -17.40
CA GLN A 610 38.41 -15.09 -18.52
C GLN A 610 39.63 -14.18 -18.31
N ARG A 611 40.82 -14.66 -18.69
CA ARG A 611 42.02 -13.83 -18.75
C ARG A 611 41.95 -12.91 -19.96
N ARG A 612 42.17 -11.61 -19.74
CA ARG A 612 42.13 -10.56 -20.78
C ARG A 612 43.44 -9.78 -20.77
N ASP A 613 43.88 -9.30 -21.92
CA ASP A 613 44.99 -8.36 -21.97
C ASP A 613 44.58 -7.04 -21.29
N PRO A 614 45.30 -6.55 -20.27
CA PRO A 614 44.89 -5.36 -19.54
C PRO A 614 44.88 -4.08 -20.37
N ARG A 615 45.71 -3.98 -21.42
CA ARG A 615 45.81 -2.79 -22.28
C ARG A 615 44.67 -2.77 -23.28
N GLU A 616 44.38 -3.90 -23.91
CA GLU A 616 43.26 -4.02 -24.84
C GLU A 616 41.93 -3.76 -24.13
N LEU A 617 41.70 -4.40 -22.97
CA LEU A 617 40.51 -4.19 -22.16
C LEU A 617 40.34 -2.72 -21.75
N ALA A 618 41.41 -2.05 -21.31
CA ALA A 618 41.36 -0.64 -20.95
C ALA A 618 41.03 0.27 -22.14
N ALA A 619 41.57 -0.05 -23.32
CA ALA A 619 41.30 0.70 -24.55
C ALA A 619 39.84 0.53 -25.01
N GLU A 620 39.29 -0.68 -24.95
CA GLU A 620 37.90 -0.96 -25.33
C GLU A 620 36.90 -0.30 -24.38
N VAL A 621 37.08 -0.49 -23.06
CA VAL A 621 36.21 0.12 -22.04
C VAL A 621 36.31 1.65 -22.12
N GLY A 622 37.53 2.19 -22.23
CA GLY A 622 37.77 3.63 -22.34
C GLY A 622 37.17 4.24 -23.60
N GLY A 623 37.38 3.60 -24.74
CA GLY A 623 36.84 4.03 -26.03
C GLY A 623 35.31 3.99 -26.07
N MET A 624 34.69 2.95 -25.50
CA MET A 624 33.23 2.88 -25.37
C MET A 624 32.69 4.01 -24.48
N ARG A 625 33.30 4.23 -23.31
CA ARG A 625 32.86 5.28 -22.38
C ARG A 625 32.98 6.67 -22.98
N ALA A 626 34.07 6.94 -23.70
CA ALA A 626 34.31 8.23 -24.35
C ALA A 626 33.24 8.53 -25.42
N LYS A 627 32.85 7.53 -26.23
CA LYS A 627 31.75 7.66 -27.20
C LYS A 627 30.43 7.96 -26.50
N MET A 628 30.10 7.18 -25.47
CA MET A 628 28.87 7.36 -24.69
C MET A 628 28.82 8.75 -24.02
N ARG A 629 29.95 9.26 -23.52
CA ARG A 629 30.02 10.60 -22.92
C ARG A 629 29.75 11.70 -23.94
N ALA A 630 30.38 11.61 -25.12
CA ALA A 630 30.22 12.61 -26.16
C ALA A 630 28.75 12.79 -26.60
N GLU A 631 27.96 11.72 -26.54
CA GLU A 631 26.54 11.75 -26.92
C GLU A 631 25.60 12.13 -25.76
N LEU A 632 25.89 11.70 -24.54
CA LEU A 632 24.94 11.74 -23.43
C LEU A 632 25.26 12.76 -22.33
N ASP A 633 26.50 13.25 -22.22
CA ASP A 633 26.85 14.25 -21.20
C ASP A 633 26.14 15.58 -21.49
N ARG A 634 25.52 16.13 -20.46
CA ARG A 634 24.81 17.43 -20.48
C ARG A 634 25.41 18.42 -19.49
N SER A 635 26.61 18.14 -18.98
CA SER A 635 27.36 19.04 -18.11
C SER A 635 27.75 20.33 -18.83
N ASP A 636 27.79 21.43 -18.08
CA ASP A 636 28.30 22.72 -18.51
C ASP A 636 29.18 23.35 -17.40
N ALA A 637 29.58 24.62 -17.57
CA ALA A 637 30.43 25.30 -16.58
C ALA A 637 29.78 25.42 -15.19
N ALA A 638 28.44 25.49 -15.11
CA ALA A 638 27.70 25.73 -13.88
C ALA A 638 26.99 24.47 -13.34
N ARG A 639 26.75 23.47 -14.21
CA ARG A 639 25.95 22.29 -13.91
C ARG A 639 26.68 21.00 -14.29
N PHE A 640 26.50 19.98 -13.48
CA PHE A 640 27.08 18.67 -13.65
C PHE A 640 26.01 17.62 -13.92
N ASP A 641 26.13 16.87 -15.00
CA ASP A 641 25.32 15.67 -15.23
C ASP A 641 25.79 14.55 -14.29
N LEU A 642 24.98 14.27 -13.28
CA LEU A 642 25.30 13.29 -12.24
C LEU A 642 25.55 11.88 -12.77
N LYS A 643 24.87 11.53 -13.87
CA LYS A 643 24.98 10.20 -14.46
C LYS A 643 26.12 10.16 -15.47
N GLN A 644 26.12 11.08 -16.43
CA GLN A 644 26.96 11.01 -17.63
C GLN A 644 28.20 11.89 -17.59
N GLY A 645 28.28 12.83 -16.66
CA GLY A 645 29.39 13.76 -16.54
C GLY A 645 30.70 13.09 -16.09
N ALA A 646 31.81 13.78 -16.33
CA ALA A 646 33.13 13.34 -15.88
C ALA A 646 33.21 13.22 -14.34
N GLY A 647 33.58 12.04 -13.86
CA GLY A 647 33.60 11.68 -12.44
C GLY A 647 32.24 11.27 -11.88
N GLY A 648 31.21 11.07 -12.71
CA GLY A 648 29.84 10.72 -12.29
C GLY A 648 29.59 9.23 -12.09
N LEU A 649 28.32 8.87 -11.91
CA LEU A 649 27.90 7.49 -11.65
C LEU A 649 28.34 6.50 -12.73
N VAL A 650 28.23 6.86 -14.01
CA VAL A 650 28.61 5.95 -15.12
C VAL A 650 30.12 5.76 -15.20
N ASP A 651 30.92 6.76 -14.80
CA ASP A 651 32.39 6.59 -14.73
C ASP A 651 32.77 5.58 -13.65
N LEU A 652 32.14 5.71 -12.48
CA LEU A 652 32.33 4.76 -11.39
C LEU A 652 31.86 3.36 -11.79
N GLU A 653 30.70 3.23 -12.43
CA GLU A 653 30.20 1.96 -12.93
C GLU A 653 31.18 1.30 -13.92
N PHE A 654 31.68 2.07 -14.91
CA PHE A 654 32.65 1.58 -15.87
C PHE A 654 33.97 1.17 -15.22
N LEU A 655 34.45 1.93 -14.22
CA LEU A 655 35.62 1.56 -13.44
C LEU A 655 35.42 0.21 -12.74
N LEU A 656 34.29 0.02 -12.05
CA LEU A 656 34.01 -1.22 -11.32
C LEU A 656 33.88 -2.41 -12.29
N GLN A 657 33.16 -2.24 -13.40
CA GLN A 657 33.03 -3.27 -14.43
C GLN A 657 34.39 -3.65 -15.03
N TYR A 658 35.23 -2.65 -15.34
CA TYR A 658 36.60 -2.88 -15.81
C TYR A 658 37.41 -3.70 -14.81
N LEU A 659 37.40 -3.32 -13.53
CA LEU A 659 38.16 -4.00 -12.50
C LEU A 659 37.68 -5.44 -12.30
N VAL A 660 36.37 -5.69 -12.37
CA VAL A 660 35.81 -7.05 -12.35
C VAL A 660 36.32 -7.86 -13.54
N LEU A 661 36.21 -7.35 -14.77
CA LEU A 661 36.65 -8.06 -15.97
C LEU A 661 38.17 -8.30 -16.01
N ARG A 662 38.95 -7.37 -15.42
CA ARG A 662 40.41 -7.47 -15.34
C ARG A 662 40.88 -8.47 -14.31
N HIS A 663 40.21 -8.55 -13.16
CA HIS A 663 40.74 -9.25 -11.99
C HIS A 663 39.99 -10.52 -11.60
N SER A 664 38.80 -10.79 -12.14
CA SER A 664 38.00 -11.98 -11.75
C SER A 664 38.70 -13.32 -12.05
N ALA A 665 39.61 -13.36 -13.03
CA ALA A 665 40.42 -14.55 -13.31
C ALA A 665 41.35 -14.94 -12.14
N ALA A 666 41.87 -13.95 -11.40
CA ALA A 666 42.73 -14.14 -10.24
C ALA A 666 41.96 -14.11 -8.92
N HIS A 667 40.83 -13.39 -8.89
CA HIS A 667 39.97 -13.21 -7.73
C HIS A 667 38.52 -13.55 -8.07
N PRO A 668 38.13 -14.84 -8.13
CA PRO A 668 36.78 -15.25 -8.54
C PRO A 668 35.66 -14.64 -7.70
N GLY A 669 35.93 -14.27 -6.44
CA GLY A 669 34.97 -13.60 -5.56
C GLY A 669 34.46 -12.26 -6.09
N LEU A 670 35.20 -11.59 -6.99
CA LEU A 670 34.77 -10.34 -7.64
C LEU A 670 33.57 -10.54 -8.58
N ALA A 671 33.34 -11.76 -9.05
CA ALA A 671 32.22 -12.07 -9.91
C ALA A 671 30.89 -12.16 -9.13
N TRP A 672 30.86 -12.13 -7.78
CA TRP A 672 29.64 -12.36 -6.98
C TRP A 672 28.86 -11.11 -6.55
N PRO A 673 29.46 -9.99 -6.15
CA PRO A 673 28.69 -8.77 -5.90
C PRO A 673 28.07 -8.23 -7.20
N ARG A 674 26.97 -7.48 -7.09
CA ARG A 674 26.24 -6.91 -8.24
C ARG A 674 26.08 -5.40 -8.11
N ASN A 675 25.82 -4.93 -6.90
CA ASN A 675 25.74 -3.50 -6.58
C ASN A 675 27.13 -2.89 -6.38
N SER A 676 27.24 -1.60 -6.64
CA SER A 676 28.51 -0.87 -6.67
C SER A 676 29.20 -0.85 -5.31
N GLN A 677 28.44 -0.71 -4.22
CA GLN A 677 28.97 -0.68 -2.85
C GLN A 677 29.68 -1.99 -2.48
N ALA A 678 29.05 -3.12 -2.78
CA ALA A 678 29.60 -4.45 -2.52
C ALA A 678 30.74 -4.81 -3.49
N LEU A 679 30.71 -4.31 -4.73
CA LEU A 679 31.83 -4.45 -5.66
C LEU A 679 33.07 -3.71 -5.17
N VAL A 680 32.93 -2.47 -4.69
CA VAL A 680 34.05 -1.72 -4.08
C VAL A 680 34.63 -2.47 -2.89
N GLU A 681 33.78 -3.02 -2.03
CA GLU A 681 34.22 -3.82 -0.87
C GLU A 681 34.96 -5.09 -1.28
N ALA A 682 34.48 -5.80 -2.31
CA ALA A 682 35.15 -6.99 -2.81
C ALA A 682 36.51 -6.67 -3.45
N LEU A 683 36.63 -5.53 -4.15
CA LEU A 683 37.89 -5.04 -4.70
C LEU A 683 38.89 -4.65 -3.62
N ARG A 684 38.41 -4.07 -2.50
CA ARG A 684 39.20 -3.79 -1.30
C ARG A 684 39.69 -5.08 -0.64
N ALA A 685 38.80 -6.05 -0.44
CA ALA A 685 39.13 -7.34 0.14
C ALA A 685 40.14 -8.14 -0.71
N ALA A 686 40.13 -7.93 -2.04
CA ALA A 686 41.11 -8.48 -2.97
C ALA A 686 42.42 -7.67 -3.06
N ALA A 687 42.58 -6.60 -2.26
CA ALA A 687 43.72 -5.69 -2.27
C ALA A 687 43.98 -5.01 -3.64
N ILE A 688 42.94 -4.85 -4.46
CA ILE A 688 43.00 -4.11 -5.72
C ILE A 688 42.79 -2.61 -5.46
N LEU A 689 41.89 -2.29 -4.54
CA LEU A 689 41.72 -0.95 -3.97
C LEU A 689 42.32 -0.90 -2.58
N ASP A 690 42.99 0.19 -2.23
CA ASP A 690 43.35 0.45 -0.84
C ASP A 690 42.12 0.93 -0.03
N GLU A 691 42.26 0.96 1.30
CA GLU A 691 41.19 1.35 2.22
C GLU A 691 40.68 2.78 1.97
N ALA A 692 41.56 3.71 1.60
CA ALA A 692 41.20 5.11 1.37
C ALA A 692 40.42 5.28 0.05
N GLN A 693 40.87 4.60 -1.01
CA GLN A 693 40.18 4.53 -2.29
C GLN A 693 38.79 3.90 -2.13
N ALA A 694 38.70 2.75 -1.46
CA ALA A 694 37.44 2.04 -1.27
C ALA A 694 36.42 2.89 -0.51
N ARG A 695 36.82 3.47 0.64
CA ARG A 695 35.96 4.35 1.43
C ARG A 695 35.52 5.58 0.63
N GLY A 696 36.45 6.20 -0.09
CA GLY A 696 36.17 7.38 -0.92
C GLY A 696 35.16 7.09 -2.04
N LEU A 697 35.33 5.98 -2.76
CA LEU A 697 34.41 5.58 -3.84
C LEU A 697 33.02 5.19 -3.28
N GLN A 698 32.97 4.53 -2.12
CA GLN A 698 31.70 4.21 -1.45
C GLN A 698 30.95 5.48 -1.03
N GLN A 699 31.65 6.47 -0.47
CA GLN A 699 31.07 7.75 -0.09
C GLN A 699 30.57 8.54 -1.31
N ALA A 700 31.39 8.67 -2.34
CA ALA A 700 31.01 9.33 -3.59
C ALA A 700 29.78 8.67 -4.23
N HIS A 701 29.75 7.33 -4.31
CA HIS A 701 28.59 6.59 -4.81
C HIS A 701 27.32 6.84 -3.99
N ALA A 702 27.42 6.76 -2.66
CA ALA A 702 26.27 6.99 -1.78
C ALA A 702 25.72 8.41 -1.93
N GLY A 703 26.59 9.41 -2.03
CA GLY A 703 26.23 10.80 -2.32
C GLY A 703 25.54 10.94 -3.67
N PHE A 704 26.10 10.37 -4.74
CA PHE A 704 25.51 10.42 -6.07
C PHE A 704 24.16 9.71 -6.15
N VAL A 705 23.98 8.55 -5.51
CA VAL A 705 22.69 7.86 -5.46
C VAL A 705 21.66 8.70 -4.71
N ALA A 706 22.04 9.31 -3.59
CA ALA A 706 21.15 10.18 -2.81
C ALA A 706 20.70 11.40 -3.62
N GLU A 707 21.61 12.11 -4.29
CA GLU A 707 21.28 13.26 -5.14
C GLU A 707 20.45 12.87 -6.37
N GLY A 708 20.79 11.74 -7.00
CA GLY A 708 20.05 11.21 -8.13
C GLY A 708 18.61 10.84 -7.75
N LEU A 709 18.43 10.32 -6.54
CA LEU A 709 17.12 10.02 -5.99
C LEU A 709 16.34 11.29 -5.65
N ALA A 710 16.97 12.27 -5.01
CA ALA A 710 16.35 13.55 -4.69
C ALA A 710 15.84 14.26 -5.96
N CYS A 711 16.65 14.28 -7.02
CA CYS A 711 16.22 14.80 -8.33
C CYS A 711 15.00 14.03 -8.87
N THR A 712 15.03 12.69 -8.78
CA THR A 712 13.93 11.83 -9.28
C THR A 712 12.63 12.06 -8.50
N LEU A 713 12.70 12.14 -7.17
CA LEU A 713 11.56 12.39 -6.29
C LEU A 713 10.96 13.79 -6.51
N ASP A 714 11.79 14.77 -6.87
CA ASP A 714 11.34 16.14 -7.17
C ASP A 714 11.08 16.39 -8.67
N ARG A 715 11.09 15.35 -9.51
CA ARG A 715 10.90 15.46 -10.99
C ARG A 715 11.85 16.46 -11.67
N ARG A 716 13.05 16.64 -11.11
CA ARG A 716 14.10 17.48 -11.68
C ARG A 716 15.08 16.66 -12.52
N PRO A 717 15.67 17.26 -13.57
CA PRO A 717 16.78 16.62 -14.27
C PRO A 717 17.95 16.38 -13.29
N ARG A 718 18.74 15.34 -13.53
CA ARG A 718 19.93 15.00 -12.71
C ARG A 718 21.13 15.88 -13.06
N LEU A 719 20.88 17.18 -13.22
CA LEU A 719 21.86 18.23 -13.49
C LEU A 719 22.04 19.04 -12.22
N LEU A 720 23.11 18.77 -11.48
CA LEU A 720 23.39 19.38 -10.18
C LEU A 720 24.20 20.66 -10.36
N ALA A 721 23.96 21.66 -9.51
CA ALA A 721 24.84 22.81 -9.43
C ALA A 721 26.23 22.38 -8.92
N ARG A 722 27.29 23.00 -9.44
CA ARG A 722 28.66 22.76 -8.97
C ARG A 722 28.82 23.20 -7.52
N GLY A 723 29.65 22.48 -6.76
CA GLY A 723 29.90 22.74 -5.35
C GLY A 723 31.07 21.92 -4.83
N ALA A 724 31.71 22.40 -3.76
CA ALA A 724 32.99 21.86 -3.28
C ALA A 724 32.95 20.34 -2.99
N GLN A 725 31.90 19.85 -2.34
CA GLN A 725 31.76 18.41 -2.05
C GLN A 725 31.57 17.58 -3.32
N LEU A 726 30.67 18.01 -4.21
CA LEU A 726 30.40 17.33 -5.48
C LEU A 726 31.65 17.30 -6.38
N ASP A 727 32.41 18.40 -6.41
CA ASP A 727 33.67 18.48 -7.16
C ASP A 727 34.73 17.54 -6.57
N ALA A 728 34.86 17.48 -5.24
CA ALA A 728 35.78 16.55 -4.57
C ALA A 728 35.44 15.07 -4.86
N ASP A 729 34.15 14.70 -4.82
CA ASP A 729 33.69 13.34 -5.12
C ASP A 729 33.96 12.96 -6.58
N ARG A 730 33.73 13.89 -7.51
CA ARG A 730 34.02 13.69 -8.94
C ARG A 730 35.50 13.54 -9.23
N GLU A 731 36.33 14.39 -8.63
CA GLU A 731 37.78 14.28 -8.73
C GLU A 731 38.29 12.96 -8.17
N LEU A 732 37.68 12.46 -7.09
CA LEU A 732 38.03 11.16 -6.52
C LEU A 732 37.78 10.03 -7.53
N VAL A 733 36.59 10.01 -8.15
CA VAL A 733 36.27 9.02 -9.20
C VAL A 733 37.21 9.17 -10.40
N ALA A 734 37.46 10.40 -10.86
CA ALA A 734 38.36 10.67 -11.98
C ALA A 734 39.80 10.22 -11.71
N ARG A 735 40.32 10.48 -10.49
CA ARG A 735 41.64 10.01 -10.05
C ARG A 735 41.71 8.48 -10.00
N ALA A 736 40.66 7.82 -9.50
CA ALA A 736 40.60 6.37 -9.47
C ALA A 736 40.61 5.77 -10.89
N VAL A 737 39.80 6.30 -11.80
CA VAL A 737 39.80 5.92 -13.23
C VAL A 737 41.20 6.04 -13.84
N ALA A 738 41.87 7.18 -13.63
CA ALA A 738 43.20 7.42 -14.15
C ALA A 738 44.27 6.48 -13.53
N ALA A 739 44.18 6.21 -12.23
CA ALA A 739 45.12 5.33 -11.51
C ALA A 739 45.14 3.90 -12.07
N PHE A 740 44.01 3.41 -12.59
CA PHE A 740 43.91 2.09 -13.22
C PHE A 740 44.18 2.08 -14.73
N GLY A 741 44.61 3.21 -15.30
CA GLY A 741 45.01 3.32 -16.71
C GLY A 741 43.85 3.48 -17.69
N LEU A 742 42.64 3.79 -17.20
CA LEU A 742 41.49 4.10 -18.05
C LEU A 742 41.52 5.56 -18.49
N ARG A 743 41.15 5.82 -19.74
CA ARG A 743 40.97 7.17 -20.30
C ARG A 743 39.59 7.27 -20.93
N PHE A 744 38.75 8.14 -20.38
CA PHE A 744 37.37 8.35 -20.84
C PHE A 744 37.20 9.61 -21.70
N GLU A 745 38.32 10.23 -22.06
CA GLU A 745 38.38 11.37 -22.97
C GLU A 745 38.95 10.92 -24.32
N GLN A 746 38.46 11.50 -25.42
CA GLN A 746 39.02 11.20 -26.74
C GLN A 746 40.48 11.69 -26.81
N ALA A 747 41.36 10.87 -27.41
CA ALA A 747 42.72 11.27 -27.73
C ALA A 747 42.69 12.43 -28.74
N GLY A 748 42.71 13.67 -28.22
CA GLY A 748 42.60 14.89 -29.02
C GLY A 748 42.08 16.12 -28.25
N ALA A 749 41.37 15.93 -27.13
CA ALA A 749 40.94 17.03 -26.27
C ALA A 749 42.00 17.31 -25.19
N ALA A 750 43.17 17.82 -25.60
CA ALA A 750 44.04 18.47 -24.64
C ALA A 750 43.31 19.70 -24.07
N LEU A 751 43.12 19.71 -22.75
CA LEU A 751 42.65 20.86 -21.98
C LEU A 751 43.44 22.10 -22.42
N SER A 752 42.78 22.97 -23.16
CA SER A 752 43.24 24.32 -23.46
C SER A 752 42.19 25.27 -22.91
N GLY A 753 42.55 26.00 -21.85
CA GLY A 753 41.72 27.00 -21.19
C GLY A 753 41.37 26.63 -19.76
#